data_AF-A0A960ERM4-F1
#
_entry.id   AF-A0A960ERM4-F1
#
_cell.length_a   1.000
_cell.length_b   1.000
_cell.length_c   1.000
_cell.angle_alpha   90.00
_cell.angle_beta   90.00
_cell.angle_gamma   90.00
#
_symmetry.space_group_name_H-M   'P 1'
#
loop_
_entity.id
_entity.type
_entity.pdbx_description
1 polymer ?
#
loop_
_entity_poly.entity_id
_entity_poly.type
_entity_poly.pdbx_seq_one_letter_code
_entity_poly.pdbx_strand_id
1 'polypeptide(L)'
;MSDPSVRVVHLVAKTHLDLGFTDLADVVVEQYVQDFFPRAISVAQSLRRLDDDPDAPRLVWTTGSWILREALDRRGSQVQREAVADAVERGDLAWHGLPFTTHTELLDADLFRHGSSISAGLDERFGRHTTAAKMTDVPGHTRSMVPLLAEAGVGFLHIGVNPAWPLPDVPGVFRWRSPDGSEVVVAYSAGGYGADVVVPGCDVVLAFLHSGDNLGPPTADEVVAAYEVLGERYPGAEIRASTLSAFAEDLAASGAVSGLPVVTAEIGDPWIFGAASDPQKVTAYRRILSARDRMGSAMPKATRTELDDNLLLVAEHTWGLDEKVVLPTEVGWDGDTLAQLRRSSAGQRFESSWAEQRFYVDEAAVVLAACSLGFDYEDPWSAATFIPERRRRRRRRIDSEDPLFGFSELSPYDAEIPVDEHWKVRIDLRNGAIVGLRRSGGGRPLADEDHPLGLLLHQTFTAAAYDRFYAQLTPSPQDEWWAVRDNTKPGIGGVGPAQETLQARCVGTWWTHSCLDARVEVLSRVTFPDTHQGAPLEAWLHWRWVDHVDLRLDLEVRWVDKPATRLPEATWLSFVPNVRDPSAWRMDKLGQPVSPIDVVSRGGRSLHAVGRGGLTYDGPDGPLRIETADAPLVAPGKPNLLDADPPIPDLSGGWHVLLHDNCWGTNFPMWNDEPAAFRFSLSMVEPSATR
;
A
#
# COMPACT_ATOMS: atom_id res chain seq x y z
N MET A 1 -2.97 -35.41 -15.34
CA MET A 1 -2.60 -36.83 -15.06
C MET A 1 -1.78 -36.80 -13.80
N SER A 2 -2.19 -37.55 -12.78
CA SER A 2 -1.54 -37.56 -11.47
C SER A 2 -0.14 -38.15 -11.56
N ASP A 3 0.81 -37.55 -10.85
CA ASP A 3 2.18 -38.04 -10.77
C ASP A 3 2.24 -39.15 -9.71
N PRO A 4 2.46 -40.43 -10.09
CA PRO A 4 2.50 -41.55 -9.15
C PRO A 4 3.70 -41.50 -8.19
N SER A 5 4.58 -40.50 -8.31
CA SER A 5 5.68 -40.25 -7.38
C SER A 5 5.27 -39.45 -6.13
N VAL A 6 4.08 -38.84 -6.10
CA VAL A 6 3.60 -38.10 -4.92
C VAL A 6 3.31 -39.06 -3.76
N ARG A 7 3.94 -38.83 -2.61
CA ARG A 7 3.81 -39.63 -1.39
C ARG A 7 2.99 -38.94 -0.32
N VAL A 8 3.04 -37.61 -0.24
CA VAL A 8 2.35 -36.83 0.79
C VAL A 8 1.63 -35.65 0.18
N VAL A 9 0.39 -35.41 0.61
CA VAL A 9 -0.37 -34.20 0.30
C VAL A 9 -0.65 -33.46 1.60
N HIS A 10 -0.06 -32.28 1.75
CA HIS A 10 -0.34 -31.37 2.86
C HIS A 10 -1.59 -30.55 2.54
N LEU A 11 -2.71 -30.86 3.18
CA LEU A 11 -3.95 -30.10 3.05
C LEU A 11 -3.98 -28.98 4.09
N VAL A 12 -3.88 -27.73 3.63
CA VAL A 12 -3.98 -26.53 4.47
C VAL A 12 -5.36 -25.90 4.31
N ALA A 13 -6.11 -25.78 5.41
CA ALA A 13 -7.40 -25.09 5.42
C ALA A 13 -7.24 -23.65 5.92
N LYS A 14 -7.84 -22.68 5.22
CA LYS A 14 -7.76 -21.25 5.56
C LYS A 14 -8.95 -20.47 5.00
N THR A 15 -9.20 -19.31 5.58
CA THR A 15 -10.12 -18.28 5.08
C THR A 15 -9.34 -17.00 4.79
N HIS A 16 -9.68 -16.31 3.70
CA HIS A 16 -9.12 -14.98 3.43
C HIS A 16 -9.70 -13.96 4.41
N LEU A 17 -8.83 -13.17 5.05
CA LEU A 17 -9.23 -12.17 6.03
C LEU A 17 -9.12 -10.79 5.38
N ASP A 18 -10.25 -10.10 5.30
CA ASP A 18 -10.34 -8.72 4.87
C ASP A 18 -10.91 -7.86 6.00
N LEU A 19 -10.09 -6.96 6.55
CA LEU A 19 -10.52 -6.10 7.66
C LEU A 19 -11.30 -4.90 7.13
N GLY A 20 -12.61 -5.10 6.91
CA GLY A 20 -13.53 -4.03 6.54
C GLY A 20 -14.31 -4.25 5.25
N PHE A 21 -14.10 -5.36 4.53
CA PHE A 21 -14.64 -5.58 3.19
C PHE A 21 -16.09 -6.07 3.22
N THR A 22 -16.33 -7.24 3.82
CA THR A 22 -17.66 -7.86 3.89
C THR A 22 -18.58 -7.18 4.91
N ASP A 23 -17.99 -6.63 5.98
CA ASP A 23 -18.63 -5.72 6.92
C ASP A 23 -17.55 -4.82 7.55
N LEU A 24 -17.93 -3.91 8.45
CA LEU A 24 -17.00 -3.10 9.22
C LEU A 24 -15.91 -3.96 9.88
N ALA A 25 -14.69 -3.45 9.95
CA ALA A 25 -13.51 -4.19 10.40
C ALA A 25 -13.72 -4.73 11.83
N ASP A 26 -14.33 -3.96 12.72
CA ASP A 26 -14.64 -4.42 14.08
C ASP A 26 -15.61 -5.61 14.08
N VAL A 27 -16.63 -5.57 13.22
CA VAL A 27 -17.62 -6.65 13.06
C VAL A 27 -16.97 -7.91 12.50
N VAL A 28 -16.05 -7.78 11.54
CA VAL A 28 -15.28 -8.92 11.01
C VAL A 28 -14.45 -9.55 12.12
N VAL A 29 -13.75 -8.76 12.93
CA VAL A 29 -12.98 -9.27 14.07
C VAL A 29 -13.89 -9.98 15.08
N GLU A 30 -15.06 -9.43 15.39
CA GLU A 30 -16.04 -10.08 16.24
C GLU A 30 -16.53 -11.41 15.65
N GLN A 31 -16.79 -11.47 14.35
CA GLN A 31 -17.20 -12.69 13.66
C GLN A 31 -16.15 -13.81 13.81
N TYR A 32 -14.86 -13.47 13.70
CA TYR A 32 -13.80 -14.46 13.93
C TYR A 32 -13.84 -15.03 15.36
N VAL A 33 -14.00 -14.16 16.36
CA VAL A 33 -13.96 -14.55 17.78
C VAL A 33 -15.23 -15.27 18.23
N GLN A 34 -16.40 -14.82 17.78
CA GLN A 34 -17.70 -15.31 18.23
C GLN A 34 -18.23 -16.48 17.41
N ASP A 35 -17.87 -16.60 16.13
CA ASP A 35 -18.29 -17.70 15.25
C ASP A 35 -17.11 -18.55 14.76
N PHE A 36 -16.15 -17.96 14.04
CA PHE A 36 -15.22 -18.77 13.24
C PHE A 36 -14.29 -19.64 14.08
N PHE A 37 -13.66 -19.12 15.13
CA PHE A 37 -12.84 -19.93 16.02
C PHE A 37 -13.66 -21.03 16.72
N PRO A 38 -14.81 -20.75 17.37
CA PRO A 38 -15.68 -21.79 17.92
C PRO A 38 -16.11 -22.85 16.89
N ARG A 39 -16.49 -22.43 15.68
CA ARG A 39 -16.94 -23.33 14.61
C ARG A 39 -15.80 -24.21 14.10
N ALA A 40 -14.60 -23.66 13.87
CA ALA A 40 -13.42 -24.42 13.49
C ALA A 40 -13.06 -25.49 14.54
N ILE A 41 -13.10 -25.11 15.82
CA ILE A 41 -12.86 -26.04 16.94
C ILE A 41 -13.91 -27.15 16.96
N SER A 42 -15.19 -26.81 16.78
CA SER A 42 -16.28 -27.77 16.73
C SER A 42 -16.14 -28.77 15.58
N VAL A 43 -15.76 -28.30 14.38
CA VAL A 43 -15.52 -29.13 13.21
C VAL A 43 -14.34 -30.08 13.44
N ALA A 44 -13.21 -29.57 13.94
CA ALA A 44 -12.05 -30.40 14.25
C ALA A 44 -12.38 -31.49 15.30
N GLN A 45 -13.13 -31.13 16.34
CA GLN A 45 -13.57 -32.07 17.37
C GLN A 45 -14.53 -33.14 16.83
N SER A 46 -15.45 -32.77 15.95
CA SER A 46 -16.41 -33.73 15.37
C SER A 46 -15.71 -34.71 14.44
N LEU A 47 -14.79 -34.25 13.60
CA LEU A 47 -13.94 -35.11 12.76
C LEU A 47 -13.11 -36.10 13.59
N ARG A 48 -12.60 -35.71 14.77
CA ARG A 48 -11.91 -36.62 15.69
C ARG A 48 -12.79 -37.72 16.26
N ARG A 49 -14.07 -37.45 16.54
CA ARG A 49 -14.99 -38.44 17.11
C ARG A 49 -15.48 -39.46 16.08
N LEU A 50 -15.36 -39.15 14.80
CA LEU A 50 -15.84 -40.02 13.72
C LEU A 50 -14.97 -41.27 13.57
N ASP A 51 -13.66 -41.15 13.81
CA ASP A 51 -12.74 -42.28 13.68
C ASP A 51 -11.45 -42.05 14.50
N ASP A 52 -11.01 -43.08 15.21
CA ASP A 52 -9.70 -43.13 15.88
C ASP A 52 -8.56 -43.47 14.88
N ASP A 53 -8.89 -43.78 13.63
CA ASP A 53 -7.93 -43.97 12.54
C ASP A 53 -7.07 -42.71 12.34
N PRO A 54 -5.72 -42.82 12.38
CA PRO A 54 -4.83 -41.71 12.04
C PRO A 54 -4.99 -41.20 10.60
N ASP A 55 -5.47 -42.03 9.67
CA ASP A 55 -5.67 -41.68 8.26
C ASP A 55 -7.06 -41.06 8.00
N ALA A 56 -7.91 -40.94 9.03
CA ALA A 56 -9.22 -40.32 8.90
C ALA A 56 -9.10 -38.81 8.66
N PRO A 57 -10.07 -38.19 7.93
CA PRO A 57 -10.08 -36.76 7.69
C PRO A 57 -9.96 -35.94 8.97
N ARG A 58 -8.94 -35.07 9.04
CA ARG A 58 -8.72 -34.10 10.12
C ARG A 58 -8.74 -32.67 9.58
N LEU A 59 -9.02 -31.71 10.47
CA LEU A 59 -8.94 -30.28 10.18
C LEU A 59 -7.85 -29.63 11.04
N VAL A 60 -6.95 -28.92 10.36
CA VAL A 60 -6.07 -27.89 10.95
C VAL A 60 -6.46 -26.57 10.27
N TRP A 61 -7.17 -25.69 10.96
CA TRP A 61 -7.56 -24.40 10.38
C TRP A 61 -6.50 -23.34 10.67
N THR A 62 -5.94 -22.77 9.60
CA THR A 62 -4.82 -21.83 9.66
C THR A 62 -5.30 -20.39 9.43
N THR A 63 -4.87 -19.46 10.27
CA THR A 63 -5.14 -18.02 10.12
C THR A 63 -3.85 -17.22 9.95
N GLY A 64 -3.97 -15.91 9.69
CA GLY A 64 -2.85 -15.00 9.90
C GLY A 64 -2.59 -14.79 11.40
N SER A 65 -1.35 -14.50 11.78
CA SER A 65 -0.96 -14.48 13.20
C SER A 65 -1.68 -13.40 14.02
N TRP A 66 -2.09 -12.30 13.39
CA TRP A 66 -2.73 -11.17 14.09
C TRP A 66 -4.12 -11.53 14.64
N ILE A 67 -5.01 -12.12 13.82
CA ILE A 67 -6.38 -12.40 14.29
C ILE A 67 -6.43 -13.47 15.38
N LEU A 68 -5.47 -14.41 15.35
CA LEU A 68 -5.31 -15.40 16.42
C LEU A 68 -4.83 -14.73 17.72
N ARG A 69 -3.86 -13.81 17.64
CA ARG A 69 -3.43 -13.00 18.79
C ARG A 69 -4.59 -12.18 19.36
N GLU A 70 -5.40 -11.54 18.52
CA GLU A 70 -6.56 -10.76 18.98
C GLU A 70 -7.56 -11.61 19.76
N ALA A 71 -7.86 -12.82 19.29
CA ALA A 71 -8.73 -13.76 20.01
C ALA A 71 -8.14 -14.18 21.37
N LEU A 72 -6.83 -14.42 21.44
CA LEU A 72 -6.13 -14.88 22.65
C LEU A 72 -5.92 -13.79 23.70
N ASP A 73 -5.70 -12.55 23.29
CA ASP A 73 -5.17 -11.51 24.19
C ASP A 73 -6.19 -10.40 24.47
N ARG A 74 -6.98 -9.99 23.48
CA ARG A 74 -7.78 -8.76 23.53
C ARG A 74 -9.28 -8.99 23.46
N ARG A 75 -9.74 -9.72 22.44
CA ARG A 75 -11.16 -9.78 22.04
C ARG A 75 -11.92 -10.97 22.62
N GLY A 76 -11.26 -12.11 22.83
CA GLY A 76 -11.92 -13.29 23.40
C GLY A 76 -12.32 -13.08 24.86
N SER A 77 -13.43 -13.67 25.29
CA SER A 77 -13.70 -13.91 26.71
C SER A 77 -12.72 -14.93 27.29
N GLN A 78 -12.58 -15.02 28.62
CA GLN A 78 -11.69 -16.00 29.26
C GLN A 78 -11.90 -17.43 28.74
N VAL A 79 -13.16 -17.86 28.62
CA VAL A 79 -13.52 -19.19 28.10
C VAL A 79 -13.12 -19.36 26.64
N GLN A 80 -13.31 -18.33 25.80
CA GLN A 80 -12.87 -18.38 24.40
C GLN A 80 -11.35 -18.42 24.28
N ARG A 81 -10.62 -17.66 25.10
CA ARG A 81 -9.15 -17.66 25.12
C ARG A 81 -8.60 -19.03 25.48
N GLU A 82 -9.16 -19.66 26.51
CA GLU A 82 -8.82 -21.04 26.90
C GLU A 82 -9.14 -22.04 25.79
N ALA A 83 -10.35 -21.98 25.20
CA ALA A 83 -10.73 -22.88 24.13
C ALA A 83 -9.85 -22.77 22.89
N VAL A 84 -9.45 -21.54 22.51
CA VAL A 84 -8.54 -21.28 21.39
C VAL A 84 -7.12 -21.76 21.72
N ALA A 85 -6.61 -21.50 22.92
CA ALA A 85 -5.31 -21.98 23.37
C ALA A 85 -5.24 -23.52 23.35
N ASP A 86 -6.23 -24.19 23.93
CA ASP A 86 -6.30 -25.66 23.94
C ASP A 86 -6.39 -26.23 22.50
N ALA A 87 -7.08 -25.53 21.61
CA ALA A 87 -7.18 -25.92 20.20
C ALA A 87 -5.85 -25.78 19.46
N VAL A 88 -5.07 -24.76 19.75
CA VAL A 88 -3.69 -24.62 19.27
C VAL A 88 -2.79 -25.74 19.78
N GLU A 89 -2.89 -26.07 21.08
CA GLU A 89 -2.09 -27.17 21.68
C GLU A 89 -2.41 -28.52 21.05
N ARG A 90 -3.69 -28.78 20.75
CA ARG A 90 -4.12 -30.00 20.04
C ARG A 90 -3.77 -30.02 18.55
N GLY A 91 -3.41 -28.87 17.97
CA GLY A 91 -3.17 -28.73 16.53
C GLY A 91 -4.45 -28.55 15.69
N ASP A 92 -5.58 -28.19 16.30
CA ASP A 92 -6.83 -27.88 15.58
C ASP A 92 -6.75 -26.52 14.86
N LEU A 93 -5.98 -25.61 15.46
CA LEU A 93 -5.74 -24.25 14.98
C LEU A 93 -4.25 -24.02 14.79
N ALA A 94 -3.90 -23.30 13.73
CA ALA A 94 -2.54 -22.90 13.43
C ALA A 94 -2.49 -21.46 12.89
N TRP A 95 -1.29 -20.92 12.74
CA TRP A 95 -1.03 -19.64 12.09
C TRP A 95 0.13 -19.76 11.10
N HIS A 96 0.34 -18.70 10.32
CA HIS A 96 1.51 -18.53 9.45
C HIS A 96 2.27 -17.26 9.80
N GLY A 97 3.48 -17.10 9.24
CA GLY A 97 4.46 -16.09 9.66
C GLY A 97 4.02 -14.63 9.56
N LEU A 98 3.06 -14.33 8.67
CA LEU A 98 2.53 -12.97 8.47
C LEU A 98 1.18 -12.74 9.16
N PRO A 99 0.91 -11.49 9.62
CA PRO A 99 -0.29 -11.15 10.38
C PRO A 99 -1.60 -11.25 9.58
N PHE A 100 -1.56 -10.78 8.33
CA PHE A 100 -2.64 -10.74 7.34
C PHE A 100 -2.03 -10.31 5.99
N THR A 101 -2.83 -10.24 4.93
CA THR A 101 -2.39 -9.66 3.64
C THR A 101 -2.15 -8.17 3.80
N THR A 102 -1.04 -7.68 3.27
CA THR A 102 -0.70 -6.25 3.30
C THR A 102 -0.31 -5.71 1.93
N HIS A 103 -0.58 -4.42 1.77
CA HIS A 103 0.15 -3.56 0.85
C HIS A 103 1.60 -3.39 1.34
N THR A 104 2.45 -4.37 1.02
CA THR A 104 3.82 -4.46 1.59
C THR A 104 4.67 -3.20 1.37
N GLU A 105 4.40 -2.44 0.32
CA GLU A 105 5.13 -1.22 -0.01
C GLU A 105 4.75 -0.01 0.88
N LEU A 106 3.63 -0.08 1.63
CA LEU A 106 3.27 0.93 2.62
C LEU A 106 4.01 0.74 3.95
N LEU A 107 4.49 -0.47 4.23
CA LEU A 107 5.24 -0.75 5.44
C LEU A 107 6.63 -0.10 5.37
N ASP A 108 7.18 0.25 6.53
CA ASP A 108 8.63 0.34 6.70
C ASP A 108 9.18 -0.97 7.32
N ALA A 109 10.51 -1.12 7.31
CA ALA A 109 11.15 -2.35 7.76
C ALA A 109 10.83 -2.69 9.22
N ASP A 110 10.71 -1.67 10.08
CA ASP A 110 10.42 -1.86 11.48
C ASP A 110 8.98 -2.30 11.73
N LEU A 111 8.02 -1.75 10.97
CA LEU A 111 6.62 -2.18 11.03
C LEU A 111 6.44 -3.59 10.47
N PHE A 112 7.20 -3.97 9.43
CA PHE A 112 7.25 -5.35 8.95
C PHE A 112 7.78 -6.32 10.02
N ARG A 113 8.87 -5.94 10.72
CA ARG A 113 9.41 -6.70 11.85
C ARG A 113 8.40 -6.83 12.99
N HIS A 114 7.69 -5.74 13.31
CA HIS A 114 6.61 -5.77 14.31
C HIS A 114 5.53 -6.78 13.92
N GLY A 115 5.04 -6.73 12.68
CA GLY A 115 4.05 -7.69 12.17
C GLY A 115 4.54 -9.14 12.25
N SER A 116 5.80 -9.40 11.88
CA SER A 116 6.41 -10.74 11.96
C SER A 116 6.61 -11.20 13.42
N SER A 117 6.89 -10.28 14.33
CA SER A 117 7.07 -10.58 15.76
C SER A 117 5.81 -11.14 16.42
N ILE A 118 4.63 -10.89 15.85
CA ILE A 118 3.37 -11.47 16.32
C ILE A 118 3.42 -13.00 16.20
N SER A 119 3.88 -13.52 15.07
CA SER A 119 4.06 -14.97 14.87
C SER A 119 5.11 -15.53 15.84
N ALA A 120 6.23 -14.81 16.02
CA ALA A 120 7.29 -15.22 16.94
C ALA A 120 6.79 -15.30 18.41
N GLY A 121 5.93 -14.37 18.83
CA GLY A 121 5.32 -14.40 20.17
C GLY A 121 4.36 -15.58 20.36
N LEU A 122 3.63 -15.97 19.31
CA LEU A 122 2.80 -17.18 19.34
C LEU A 122 3.66 -18.46 19.35
N ASP A 123 4.74 -18.49 18.58
CA ASP A 123 5.73 -19.59 18.58
C ASP A 123 6.31 -19.81 19.98
N GLU A 124 6.75 -18.74 20.64
CA GLU A 124 7.26 -18.77 22.02
C GLU A 124 6.20 -19.29 23.00
N ARG A 125 4.96 -18.77 22.89
CA ARG A 125 3.86 -19.12 23.80
C ARG A 125 3.46 -20.61 23.71
N PHE A 126 3.47 -21.19 22.52
CA PHE A 126 2.95 -22.54 22.27
C PHE A 126 4.03 -23.57 21.90
N GLY A 127 5.31 -23.20 21.97
CA GLY A 127 6.43 -24.08 21.63
C GLY A 127 6.42 -24.55 20.18
N ARG A 128 6.06 -23.66 19.25
CA ARG A 128 6.02 -23.93 17.80
C ARG A 128 7.17 -23.23 17.08
N HIS A 129 7.37 -23.57 15.82
CA HIS A 129 8.32 -22.89 14.94
C HIS A 129 7.66 -22.64 13.58
N THR A 130 7.49 -21.36 13.24
CA THR A 130 6.82 -20.96 12.00
C THR A 130 7.83 -20.58 10.93
N THR A 131 7.90 -21.37 9.85
CA THR A 131 8.88 -21.23 8.76
C THR A 131 8.26 -20.83 7.42
N ALA A 132 6.94 -20.65 7.40
CA ALA A 132 6.19 -20.32 6.19
C ALA A 132 5.18 -19.20 6.40
N ALA A 133 4.95 -18.43 5.35
CA ALA A 133 4.00 -17.33 5.30
C ALA A 133 3.06 -17.44 4.10
N LYS A 134 1.96 -16.69 4.15
CA LYS A 134 1.01 -16.57 3.05
C LYS A 134 0.52 -15.14 2.90
N MET A 135 0.46 -14.70 1.65
CA MET A 135 -0.33 -13.57 1.19
C MET A 135 -1.44 -14.10 0.27
N THR A 136 -2.57 -13.40 0.26
CA THR A 136 -3.73 -13.71 -0.58
C THR A 136 -4.27 -12.40 -1.14
N ASP A 137 -4.80 -12.45 -2.36
CA ASP A 137 -5.43 -11.36 -3.10
C ASP A 137 -4.46 -10.40 -3.79
N VAL A 138 -3.55 -9.77 -3.04
CA VAL A 138 -2.54 -8.85 -3.59
C VAL A 138 -1.57 -9.58 -4.54
N PRO A 139 -1.47 -9.22 -5.83
CA PRO A 139 -0.71 -9.99 -6.83
C PRO A 139 0.82 -9.89 -6.71
N GLY A 140 1.33 -8.80 -6.14
CA GLY A 140 2.75 -8.49 -6.10
C GLY A 140 3.16 -7.84 -4.79
N HIS A 141 4.40 -8.09 -4.39
CA HIS A 141 5.00 -7.58 -3.16
C HIS A 141 6.44 -7.17 -3.40
N THR A 142 6.93 -6.19 -2.66
CA THR A 142 8.31 -5.73 -2.87
C THR A 142 9.34 -6.78 -2.46
N ARG A 143 10.39 -6.98 -3.27
CA ARG A 143 11.49 -7.91 -2.98
C ARG A 143 12.24 -7.54 -1.72
N SER A 144 12.17 -6.28 -1.32
CA SER A 144 12.76 -5.81 -0.07
C SER A 144 12.17 -6.48 1.19
N MET A 145 11.06 -7.21 1.07
CA MET A 145 10.57 -8.05 2.17
C MET A 145 11.39 -9.34 2.37
N VAL A 146 12.13 -9.81 1.36
CA VAL A 146 12.85 -11.09 1.39
C VAL A 146 13.87 -11.18 2.54
N PRO A 147 14.75 -10.17 2.77
CA PRO A 147 15.64 -10.18 3.93
C PRO A 147 14.89 -10.20 5.27
N LEU A 148 13.75 -9.52 5.35
CA LEU A 148 12.97 -9.42 6.58
C LEU A 148 12.21 -10.73 6.89
N LEU A 149 11.74 -11.43 5.85
CA LEU A 149 11.21 -12.80 5.98
C LEU A 149 12.30 -13.77 6.44
N ALA A 150 13.49 -13.71 5.83
CA ALA A 150 14.62 -14.55 6.22
C ALA A 150 15.07 -14.25 7.67
N GLU A 151 15.10 -12.97 8.07
CA GLU A 151 15.34 -12.54 9.46
C GLU A 151 14.34 -13.16 10.44
N ALA A 152 13.06 -13.26 10.03
CA ALA A 152 11.99 -13.89 10.81
C ALA A 152 11.99 -15.43 10.75
N GLY A 153 12.93 -16.06 10.04
CA GLY A 153 13.01 -17.52 9.90
C GLY A 153 12.02 -18.10 8.86
N VAL A 154 11.38 -17.26 8.05
CA VAL A 154 10.46 -17.69 6.99
C VAL A 154 11.25 -18.05 5.73
N GLY A 155 11.19 -19.31 5.31
CA GLY A 155 11.84 -19.83 4.11
C GLY A 155 10.89 -20.12 2.94
N PHE A 156 9.58 -20.09 3.18
CA PHE A 156 8.55 -20.32 2.16
C PHE A 156 7.44 -19.28 2.23
N LEU A 157 7.08 -18.70 1.08
CA LEU A 157 5.99 -17.75 0.91
C LEU A 157 5.02 -18.25 -0.16
N HIS A 158 3.77 -18.48 0.22
CA HIS A 158 2.70 -18.71 -0.73
C HIS A 158 1.98 -17.39 -1.07
N ILE A 159 1.74 -17.11 -2.36
CA ILE A 159 0.95 -15.96 -2.81
C ILE A 159 -0.25 -16.48 -3.61
N GLY A 160 -1.45 -16.32 -3.06
CA GLY A 160 -2.70 -16.53 -3.79
C GLY A 160 -3.12 -15.22 -4.45
N VAL A 161 -3.36 -15.21 -5.75
CA VAL A 161 -3.64 -13.96 -6.48
C VAL A 161 -5.13 -13.81 -6.72
N ASN A 162 -5.62 -12.57 -6.64
CA ASN A 162 -6.98 -12.23 -7.02
C ASN A 162 -7.31 -12.85 -8.40
N PRO A 163 -8.40 -13.63 -8.52
CA PRO A 163 -8.71 -14.37 -9.74
C PRO A 163 -9.00 -13.49 -10.97
N ALA A 164 -9.30 -12.20 -10.79
CA ALA A 164 -9.46 -11.25 -11.90
C ALA A 164 -8.15 -10.63 -12.39
N TRP A 165 -7.05 -10.75 -11.63
CA TRP A 165 -5.82 -10.03 -11.94
C TRP A 165 -4.79 -10.89 -12.71
N PRO A 166 -4.06 -10.30 -13.67
CA PRO A 166 -3.00 -11.01 -14.38
C PRO A 166 -1.83 -11.34 -13.46
N LEU A 167 -1.34 -12.59 -13.52
CA LEU A 167 -0.18 -13.01 -12.73
C LEU A 167 1.11 -12.30 -13.19
N PRO A 168 1.99 -11.90 -12.25
CA PRO A 168 3.34 -11.47 -12.59
C PRO A 168 4.07 -12.50 -13.45
N ASP A 169 4.89 -12.04 -14.39
CA ASP A 169 5.61 -12.90 -15.32
C ASP A 169 6.84 -13.57 -14.67
N VAL A 170 6.56 -14.53 -13.80
CA VAL A 170 7.54 -15.31 -13.03
C VAL A 170 7.20 -16.81 -13.08
N PRO A 171 8.14 -17.72 -12.78
CA PRO A 171 7.84 -19.14 -12.65
C PRO A 171 6.80 -19.39 -11.53
N GLY A 172 6.00 -20.45 -11.63
CA GLY A 172 4.98 -20.76 -10.62
C GLY A 172 5.58 -21.07 -9.22
N VAL A 173 6.79 -21.64 -9.18
CA VAL A 173 7.58 -21.80 -7.95
C VAL A 173 9.03 -21.42 -8.24
N PHE A 174 9.62 -20.57 -7.41
CA PHE A 174 10.98 -20.06 -7.61
C PHE A 174 11.64 -19.66 -6.29
N ARG A 175 12.94 -19.41 -6.35
CA ARG A 175 13.73 -18.81 -5.28
C ARG A 175 13.84 -17.32 -5.53
N TRP A 176 13.26 -16.51 -4.66
CA TRP A 176 13.32 -15.06 -4.76
C TRP A 176 14.47 -14.53 -3.93
N ARG A 177 15.45 -13.90 -4.59
CA ARG A 177 16.73 -13.55 -3.99
C ARG A 177 16.95 -12.04 -3.94
N SER A 178 17.26 -11.55 -2.74
CA SER A 178 17.63 -10.17 -2.45
C SER A 178 19.13 -9.92 -2.72
N PRO A 179 19.60 -8.67 -2.93
CA PRO A 179 21.01 -8.41 -3.25
C PRO A 179 21.98 -8.79 -2.12
N ASP A 180 21.51 -8.84 -0.87
CA ASP A 180 22.28 -9.28 0.30
C ASP A 180 22.49 -10.81 0.35
N GLY A 181 21.88 -11.56 -0.58
CA GLY A 181 21.96 -13.01 -0.65
C GLY A 181 20.85 -13.74 0.10
N SER A 182 20.01 -13.02 0.86
CA SER A 182 18.81 -13.58 1.49
C SER A 182 17.85 -14.11 0.42
N GLU A 183 17.17 -15.21 0.72
CA GLU A 183 16.35 -15.93 -0.24
C GLU A 183 15.14 -16.59 0.43
N VAL A 184 14.00 -16.58 -0.25
CA VAL A 184 12.77 -17.27 0.15
C VAL A 184 12.22 -18.01 -1.06
N VAL A 185 11.67 -19.22 -0.86
CA VAL A 185 10.93 -19.93 -1.89
C VAL A 185 9.54 -19.31 -2.01
N VAL A 186 9.17 -18.86 -3.20
CA VAL A 186 7.84 -18.31 -3.50
C VAL A 186 7.08 -19.30 -4.35
N ALA A 187 5.81 -19.54 -4.00
CA ALA A 187 4.86 -20.29 -4.82
C ALA A 187 3.63 -19.42 -5.11
N TYR A 188 3.35 -19.21 -6.40
CA TYR A 188 2.16 -18.51 -6.88
C TYR A 188 1.02 -19.49 -7.14
N SER A 189 -0.16 -19.17 -6.61
CA SER A 189 -1.41 -19.84 -6.98
C SER A 189 -2.14 -19.01 -8.03
N ALA A 190 -2.19 -19.55 -9.24
CA ALA A 190 -2.89 -18.98 -10.38
C ALA A 190 -4.42 -19.14 -10.25
N GLY A 191 -5.18 -18.10 -10.59
CA GLY A 191 -6.65 -18.18 -10.71
C GLY A 191 -7.41 -18.29 -9.40
N GLY A 192 -6.81 -17.86 -8.28
CA GLY A 192 -7.47 -17.79 -6.99
C GLY A 192 -6.54 -18.01 -5.79
N TYR A 193 -7.16 -18.12 -4.61
CA TYR A 193 -6.46 -18.06 -3.33
C TYR A 193 -5.69 -19.33 -2.93
N GLY A 194 -5.93 -20.45 -3.59
CA GLY A 194 -5.23 -21.70 -3.34
C GLY A 194 -5.44 -22.73 -4.45
N ALA A 195 -4.34 -23.12 -5.08
CA ALA A 195 -4.24 -24.22 -6.02
C ALA A 195 -3.16 -25.18 -5.53
N ASP A 196 -3.18 -26.42 -6.02
CA ASP A 196 -2.16 -27.40 -5.67
C ASP A 196 -0.77 -26.88 -6.11
N VAL A 197 0.16 -26.79 -5.18
CA VAL A 197 1.56 -26.46 -5.46
C VAL A 197 2.34 -27.76 -5.61
N VAL A 198 2.69 -28.07 -6.85
CA VAL A 198 3.52 -29.22 -7.21
C VAL A 198 4.92 -28.72 -7.56
N VAL A 199 5.92 -29.15 -6.80
CA VAL A 199 7.32 -28.77 -7.03
C VAL A 199 8.04 -29.87 -7.81
N PRO A 200 8.65 -29.58 -8.99
CA PRO A 200 9.38 -30.59 -9.75
C PRO A 200 10.49 -31.27 -8.93
N GLY A 201 10.50 -32.60 -8.93
CA GLY A 201 11.48 -33.39 -8.17
C GLY A 201 11.19 -33.50 -6.67
N CYS A 202 10.02 -33.06 -6.22
CA CYS A 202 9.53 -33.21 -4.86
C CYS A 202 8.38 -34.23 -4.83
N ASP A 203 8.38 -35.13 -3.86
CA ASP A 203 7.33 -36.14 -3.66
C ASP A 203 6.24 -35.66 -2.69
N VAL A 204 6.25 -34.39 -2.29
CA VAL A 204 5.20 -33.77 -1.47
C VAL A 204 4.49 -32.66 -2.25
N VAL A 205 3.18 -32.52 -2.00
CA VAL A 205 2.31 -31.51 -2.61
C VAL A 205 1.64 -30.69 -1.52
N LEU A 206 1.52 -29.38 -1.73
CA LEU A 206 0.66 -28.51 -0.92
C LEU A 206 -0.68 -28.34 -1.62
N ALA A 207 -1.77 -28.66 -0.93
CA ALA A 207 -3.14 -28.45 -1.38
C ALA A 207 -3.88 -27.51 -0.41
N PHE A 208 -4.92 -26.85 -0.90
CA PHE A 208 -5.69 -25.90 -0.11
C PHE A 208 -7.17 -26.28 -0.03
N LEU A 209 -7.73 -26.14 1.18
CA LEU A 209 -9.15 -25.99 1.42
C LEU A 209 -9.40 -24.54 1.82
N HIS A 210 -9.41 -23.65 0.82
CA HIS A 210 -9.45 -22.20 1.03
C HIS A 210 -10.85 -21.66 0.79
N SER A 211 -11.48 -21.08 1.82
CA SER A 211 -12.72 -20.32 1.64
C SER A 211 -12.42 -18.88 1.25
N GLY A 212 -13.38 -18.23 0.59
CA GLY A 212 -13.27 -16.83 0.15
C GLY A 212 -13.29 -15.82 1.31
N ASP A 213 -13.46 -14.56 0.94
CA ASP A 213 -13.40 -13.38 1.80
C ASP A 213 -14.35 -13.53 3.00
N ASN A 214 -13.76 -13.64 4.20
CA ASN A 214 -14.48 -13.71 5.48
C ASN A 214 -15.62 -14.76 5.54
N LEU A 215 -15.52 -15.89 4.81
CA LEU A 215 -16.56 -16.94 4.83
C LEU A 215 -16.45 -17.92 6.02
N GLY A 216 -15.33 -17.87 6.71
CA GLY A 216 -15.02 -18.71 7.88
C GLY A 216 -14.58 -20.14 7.52
N PRO A 217 -14.42 -21.00 8.53
CA PRO A 217 -13.87 -22.33 8.38
C PRO A 217 -14.80 -23.26 7.58
N PRO A 218 -14.25 -24.31 6.95
CA PRO A 218 -15.04 -25.33 6.27
C PRO A 218 -15.90 -26.13 7.25
N THR A 219 -16.96 -26.72 6.73
CA THR A 219 -17.77 -27.74 7.40
C THR A 219 -17.04 -29.10 7.43
N ALA A 220 -17.49 -30.01 8.30
CA ALA A 220 -16.91 -31.37 8.36
C ALA A 220 -17.07 -32.11 7.03
N ASP A 221 -18.23 -31.96 6.36
CA ASP A 221 -18.50 -32.60 5.07
C ASP A 221 -17.57 -32.06 3.97
N GLU A 222 -17.30 -30.76 3.94
CA GLU A 222 -16.33 -30.16 3.01
C GLU A 222 -14.91 -30.67 3.26
N VAL A 223 -14.53 -30.90 4.52
CA VAL A 223 -13.23 -31.52 4.85
C VAL A 223 -13.19 -32.96 4.34
N VAL A 224 -14.19 -33.79 4.62
CA VAL A 224 -14.23 -35.19 4.15
C VAL A 224 -14.19 -35.23 2.61
N ALA A 225 -14.99 -34.42 1.93
CA ALA A 225 -15.01 -34.33 0.47
C ALA A 225 -13.64 -33.91 -0.09
N ALA A 226 -12.94 -32.98 0.58
CA ALA A 226 -11.59 -32.58 0.16
C ALA A 226 -10.59 -33.75 0.24
N TYR A 227 -10.66 -34.58 1.29
CA TYR A 227 -9.82 -35.79 1.39
C TYR A 227 -10.15 -36.80 0.30
N GLU A 228 -11.42 -37.05 0.01
CA GLU A 228 -11.83 -37.96 -1.07
C GLU A 228 -11.32 -37.49 -2.43
N VAL A 229 -11.52 -36.21 -2.76
CA VAL A 229 -11.06 -35.61 -4.03
C VAL A 229 -9.54 -35.67 -4.14
N LEU A 230 -8.81 -35.41 -3.07
CA LEU A 230 -7.35 -35.50 -3.07
C LEU A 230 -6.86 -36.95 -3.16
N GLY A 231 -7.57 -37.91 -2.58
CA GLY A 231 -7.24 -39.34 -2.66
C GLY A 231 -7.43 -39.90 -4.06
N GLU A 232 -8.48 -39.45 -4.77
CA GLU A 232 -8.67 -39.75 -6.19
C GLU A 232 -7.61 -39.06 -7.06
N ARG A 233 -7.24 -37.82 -6.74
CA ARG A 233 -6.25 -37.05 -7.49
C ARG A 233 -4.82 -37.56 -7.29
N TYR A 234 -4.45 -37.98 -6.09
CA TYR A 234 -3.11 -38.45 -5.73
C TYR A 234 -3.20 -39.87 -5.15
N PRO A 235 -3.51 -40.89 -5.99
CA PRO A 235 -3.75 -42.24 -5.50
C PRO A 235 -2.50 -42.83 -4.86
N GLY A 236 -2.63 -43.28 -3.61
CA GLY A 236 -1.53 -43.86 -2.82
C GLY A 236 -0.70 -42.85 -2.04
N ALA A 237 -0.97 -41.55 -2.15
CA ALA A 237 -0.39 -40.54 -1.29
C ALA A 237 -1.12 -40.48 0.07
N GLU A 238 -0.37 -40.19 1.13
CA GLU A 238 -0.92 -39.88 2.45
C GLU A 238 -1.42 -38.43 2.47
N ILE A 239 -2.70 -38.21 2.78
CA ILE A 239 -3.28 -36.87 2.88
C ILE A 239 -3.26 -36.44 4.33
N ARG A 240 -2.54 -35.36 4.64
CA ARG A 240 -2.36 -34.85 6.00
C ARG A 240 -3.06 -33.52 6.16
N ALA A 241 -3.87 -33.38 7.22
CA ALA A 241 -4.20 -32.05 7.73
C ALA A 241 -2.89 -31.38 8.17
N SER A 242 -2.56 -30.24 7.59
CA SER A 242 -1.22 -29.69 7.67
C SER A 242 -1.22 -28.18 7.87
N THR A 243 -0.02 -27.66 8.14
CA THR A 243 0.31 -26.23 8.09
C THR A 243 1.22 -25.94 6.89
N LEU A 244 1.40 -24.67 6.56
CA LEU A 244 2.37 -24.23 5.56
C LEU A 244 3.81 -24.53 6.01
N SER A 245 4.11 -24.40 7.31
CA SER A 245 5.45 -24.67 7.85
C SER A 245 5.83 -26.13 7.69
N ALA A 246 4.90 -27.07 7.95
CA ALA A 246 5.15 -28.49 7.75
C ALA A 246 5.45 -28.83 6.28
N PHE A 247 4.73 -28.22 5.33
CA PHE A 247 5.05 -28.36 3.91
C PHE A 247 6.42 -27.76 3.56
N ALA A 248 6.74 -26.58 4.09
CA ALA A 248 8.02 -25.91 3.83
C ALA A 248 9.22 -26.73 4.34
N GLU A 249 9.08 -27.38 5.49
CA GLU A 249 10.06 -28.29 6.06
C GLU A 249 10.28 -29.53 5.17
N ASP A 250 9.20 -30.20 4.75
CA ASP A 250 9.28 -31.38 3.87
C ASP A 250 9.84 -30.99 2.47
N LEU A 251 9.45 -29.83 1.93
CA LEU A 251 10.01 -29.29 0.69
C LEU A 251 11.52 -29.03 0.81
N ALA A 252 11.97 -28.41 1.91
CA ALA A 252 13.39 -28.19 2.14
C ALA A 252 14.17 -29.51 2.29
N ALA A 253 13.60 -30.48 3.03
CA ALA A 253 14.20 -31.79 3.25
C ALA A 253 14.31 -32.63 1.96
N SER A 254 13.41 -32.43 1.00
CA SER A 254 13.44 -33.11 -0.30
C SER A 254 14.67 -32.75 -1.16
N GLY A 255 15.30 -31.60 -0.91
CA GLY A 255 16.40 -31.06 -1.72
C GLY A 255 15.97 -30.42 -3.06
N ALA A 256 14.67 -30.47 -3.41
CA ALA A 256 14.13 -29.94 -4.66
C ALA A 256 14.33 -28.41 -4.81
N VAL A 257 14.39 -27.68 -3.68
CA VAL A 257 14.61 -26.22 -3.64
C VAL A 257 15.84 -25.80 -4.45
N SER A 258 16.91 -26.58 -4.43
CA SER A 258 18.17 -26.26 -5.13
C SER A 258 18.00 -26.18 -6.66
N GLY A 259 17.04 -26.92 -7.22
CA GLY A 259 16.73 -26.97 -8.64
C GLY A 259 15.77 -25.88 -9.11
N LEU A 260 15.17 -25.10 -8.20
CA LEU A 260 14.23 -24.04 -8.56
C LEU A 260 14.93 -22.87 -9.28
N PRO A 261 14.24 -22.22 -10.24
CA PRO A 261 14.75 -21.01 -10.88
C PRO A 261 14.93 -19.89 -9.84
N VAL A 262 15.87 -18.99 -10.09
CA VAL A 262 16.12 -17.82 -9.24
C VAL A 262 15.54 -16.58 -9.91
N VAL A 263 14.77 -15.80 -9.17
CA VAL A 263 14.27 -14.48 -9.57
C VAL A 263 14.94 -13.45 -8.67
N THR A 264 15.50 -12.40 -9.27
CA THR A 264 16.11 -11.26 -8.56
C THR A 264 15.37 -9.95 -8.79
N ALA A 265 14.47 -9.92 -9.77
CA ALA A 265 13.69 -8.75 -10.14
C ALA A 265 12.64 -8.41 -9.07
N GLU A 266 12.20 -7.16 -9.09
CA GLU A 266 11.11 -6.65 -8.28
C GLU A 266 9.75 -7.14 -8.81
N ILE A 267 8.83 -7.38 -7.89
CA ILE A 267 7.43 -7.71 -8.17
C ILE A 267 6.56 -6.69 -7.42
N GLY A 268 6.53 -5.44 -7.88
CA GLY A 268 5.79 -4.36 -7.21
C GLY A 268 4.31 -4.70 -6.97
N ASP A 269 3.66 -3.94 -6.08
CA ASP A 269 2.25 -4.14 -5.72
C ASP A 269 1.32 -3.44 -6.74
N PRO A 270 0.64 -4.17 -7.64
CA PRO A 270 -0.26 -3.54 -8.60
C PRO A 270 -1.60 -3.11 -7.96
N TRP A 271 -1.90 -3.55 -6.74
CA TRP A 271 -3.12 -3.23 -5.98
C TRP A 271 -2.99 -1.94 -5.14
N ILE A 272 -1.77 -1.41 -5.04
CA ILE A 272 -1.47 -0.23 -4.22
C ILE A 272 -2.15 1.06 -4.70
N PHE A 273 -2.68 1.10 -5.94
CA PHE A 273 -3.15 2.35 -6.54
C PHE A 273 -4.32 2.99 -5.82
N GLY A 274 -5.11 2.25 -5.03
CA GLY A 274 -6.20 2.81 -4.25
C GLY A 274 -5.75 3.59 -3.00
N ALA A 275 -4.50 3.45 -2.55
CA ALA A 275 -4.08 4.03 -1.28
C ALA A 275 -4.10 5.57 -1.25
N ALA A 276 -3.97 6.25 -2.40
CA ALA A 276 -4.06 7.72 -2.47
C ALA A 276 -5.51 8.25 -2.41
N SER A 277 -6.52 7.39 -2.39
CA SER A 277 -7.92 7.82 -2.22
C SER A 277 -8.27 8.36 -0.84
N ASP A 278 -7.43 8.08 0.16
CA ASP A 278 -7.50 8.71 1.47
C ASP A 278 -6.22 9.46 1.84
N PRO A 279 -5.99 10.66 1.27
CA PRO A 279 -4.80 11.46 1.59
C PRO A 279 -4.69 11.78 3.08
N GLN A 280 -5.82 11.86 3.80
CA GLN A 280 -5.86 12.12 5.23
C GLN A 280 -5.30 10.94 6.02
N LYS A 281 -5.76 9.71 5.76
CA LYS A 281 -5.24 8.49 6.38
C LYS A 281 -3.74 8.33 6.11
N VAL A 282 -3.34 8.43 4.85
CA VAL A 282 -1.95 8.20 4.42
C VAL A 282 -0.98 9.25 4.95
N THR A 283 -1.34 10.53 4.89
CA THR A 283 -0.49 11.61 5.40
C THR A 283 -0.28 11.46 6.91
N ALA A 284 -1.35 11.19 7.65
CA ALA A 284 -1.28 10.96 9.09
C ALA A 284 -0.39 9.75 9.42
N TYR A 285 -0.61 8.64 8.73
CA TYR A 285 0.19 7.42 8.85
C TYR A 285 1.69 7.68 8.68
N ARG A 286 2.10 8.31 7.57
CA ARG A 286 3.53 8.59 7.30
C ARG A 286 4.14 9.57 8.31
N ARG A 287 3.35 10.55 8.78
CA ARG A 287 3.79 11.49 9.82
C ARG A 287 4.03 10.81 11.16
N ILE A 288 3.16 9.88 11.54
CA ILE A 288 3.31 9.09 12.77
C ILE A 288 4.52 8.17 12.65
N LEU A 289 4.71 7.45 11.53
CA LEU A 289 5.92 6.65 11.29
C LEU A 289 7.19 7.49 11.41
N SER A 290 7.22 8.66 10.76
CA SER A 290 8.36 9.58 10.86
C SER A 290 8.60 10.09 12.28
N ALA A 291 7.55 10.30 13.08
CA ALA A 291 7.70 10.68 14.48
C ALA A 291 8.23 9.51 15.33
N ARG A 292 7.71 8.29 15.14
CA ARG A 292 8.20 7.07 15.77
C ARG A 292 9.69 6.87 15.51
N ASP A 293 10.12 7.02 14.25
CA ASP A 293 11.52 6.86 13.86
C ASP A 293 12.43 7.93 14.47
N ARG A 294 11.98 9.19 14.50
CA ARG A 294 12.71 10.29 15.15
C ARG A 294 12.89 10.06 16.65
N MET A 295 11.91 9.45 17.31
CA MET A 295 12.03 9.06 18.71
C MET A 295 12.99 7.88 18.89
N GLY A 296 12.99 6.93 17.95
CA GLY A 296 13.89 5.77 17.98
C GLY A 296 13.85 5.05 19.33
N SER A 297 15.01 4.84 19.94
CA SER A 297 15.13 4.17 21.24
C SER A 297 14.61 4.98 22.43
N ALA A 298 14.27 6.25 22.26
CA ALA A 298 13.67 7.06 23.33
C ALA A 298 12.20 6.67 23.60
N MET A 299 11.53 6.01 22.66
CA MET A 299 10.17 5.49 22.85
C MET A 299 10.20 4.20 23.69
N PRO A 300 9.43 4.10 24.79
CA PRO A 300 9.32 2.86 25.56
C PRO A 300 8.81 1.71 24.69
N LYS A 301 9.37 0.51 24.88
CA LYS A 301 9.03 -0.68 24.06
C LYS A 301 7.52 -0.97 24.05
N ALA A 302 6.87 -0.95 25.21
CA ALA A 302 5.43 -1.22 25.31
C ALA A 302 4.60 -0.20 24.50
N THR A 303 4.97 1.09 24.59
CA THR A 303 4.32 2.15 23.82
C THR A 303 4.57 2.01 22.32
N ARG A 304 5.79 1.64 21.93
CA ARG A 304 6.10 1.34 20.52
C ARG A 304 5.27 0.18 19.99
N THR A 305 5.13 -0.90 20.76
CA THR A 305 4.28 -2.04 20.40
C THR A 305 2.82 -1.63 20.22
N GLU A 306 2.27 -0.83 21.14
CA GLU A 306 0.89 -0.31 21.04
C GLU A 306 0.69 0.61 19.83
N LEU A 307 1.68 1.46 19.54
CA LEU A 307 1.69 2.31 18.36
C LEU A 307 1.73 1.50 17.07
N ASP A 308 2.69 0.58 16.96
CA ASP A 308 2.91 -0.23 15.77
C ASP A 308 1.76 -1.23 15.54
N ASP A 309 1.05 -1.66 16.58
CA ASP A 309 -0.19 -2.45 16.45
C ASP A 309 -1.29 -1.71 15.69
N ASN A 310 -1.44 -0.41 15.92
CA ASN A 310 -2.40 0.42 15.20
C ASN A 310 -1.91 0.74 13.77
N LEU A 311 -0.63 1.08 13.62
CA LEU A 311 -0.05 1.42 12.31
C LEU A 311 -0.03 0.24 11.35
N LEU A 312 0.13 -0.99 11.85
CA LEU A 312 0.14 -2.20 11.03
C LEU A 312 -1.20 -2.38 10.29
N LEU A 313 -2.32 -1.99 10.90
CA LEU A 313 -3.66 -2.09 10.33
C LEU A 313 -3.88 -1.14 9.14
N VAL A 314 -3.12 -0.05 9.04
CA VAL A 314 -3.20 0.87 7.90
C VAL A 314 -2.67 0.24 6.61
N ALA A 315 -1.71 -0.68 6.74
CA ALA A 315 -1.10 -1.39 5.61
C ALA A 315 -1.80 -2.71 5.27
N GLU A 316 -2.81 -3.11 6.05
CA GLU A 316 -3.75 -4.16 5.64
C GLU A 316 -4.44 -3.72 4.33
N HIS A 317 -4.65 -4.66 3.42
CA HIS A 317 -5.03 -4.33 2.04
C HIS A 317 -6.50 -3.91 1.85
N THR A 318 -7.33 -3.95 2.90
CA THR A 318 -8.72 -3.51 2.85
C THR A 318 -8.90 -2.11 3.43
N TRP A 319 -9.54 -1.22 2.66
CA TRP A 319 -9.64 0.21 2.96
C TRP A 319 -11.07 0.70 3.22
N GLY A 320 -12.01 -0.23 3.35
CA GLY A 320 -13.42 0.04 3.53
C GLY A 320 -14.28 -1.12 3.05
N LEU A 321 -15.59 -0.88 3.05
CA LEU A 321 -16.59 -1.85 2.59
C LEU A 321 -16.48 -2.15 1.10
N ASP A 322 -16.96 -3.31 0.70
CA ASP A 322 -17.13 -3.70 -0.69
C ASP A 322 -18.18 -2.84 -1.41
N GLU A 323 -17.75 -1.96 -2.34
CA GLU A 323 -18.66 -1.06 -3.08
C GLU A 323 -19.75 -1.85 -3.80
N LYS A 324 -19.40 -2.96 -4.48
CA LYS A 324 -20.36 -3.70 -5.32
C LYS A 324 -21.50 -4.31 -4.52
N VAL A 325 -21.31 -4.54 -3.22
CA VAL A 325 -22.33 -5.09 -2.31
C VAL A 325 -23.07 -3.98 -1.57
N VAL A 326 -22.34 -3.00 -1.01
CA VAL A 326 -22.93 -1.98 -0.13
C VAL A 326 -23.50 -0.80 -0.92
N LEU A 327 -22.92 -0.48 -2.07
CA LEU A 327 -23.27 0.67 -2.90
C LEU A 327 -23.34 0.31 -4.41
N PRO A 328 -24.18 -0.65 -4.85
CA PRO A 328 -24.23 -1.16 -6.23
C PRO A 328 -24.80 -0.20 -7.29
N THR A 329 -24.79 1.11 -7.03
CA THR A 329 -25.41 2.16 -7.84
C THR A 329 -24.52 2.66 -8.97
N GLU A 330 -25.10 2.73 -10.17
CA GLU A 330 -24.49 3.23 -11.41
C GLU A 330 -24.79 4.73 -11.64
N VAL A 331 -25.40 5.39 -10.65
CA VAL A 331 -25.74 6.82 -10.64
C VAL A 331 -25.19 7.51 -9.40
N GLY A 332 -25.29 8.85 -9.34
CA GLY A 332 -24.80 9.64 -8.21
C GLY A 332 -23.32 9.97 -8.34
N TRP A 333 -22.89 10.41 -9.53
CA TRP A 333 -21.49 10.58 -9.88
C TRP A 333 -20.87 11.87 -9.34
N ASP A 334 -21.62 12.97 -9.33
CA ASP A 334 -21.15 14.27 -8.84
C ASP A 334 -22.31 15.17 -8.35
N GLY A 335 -21.94 16.34 -7.83
CA GLY A 335 -22.85 17.42 -7.47
C GLY A 335 -24.00 17.01 -6.55
N ASP A 336 -25.21 17.46 -6.88
CA ASP A 336 -26.41 17.20 -6.07
C ASP A 336 -26.77 15.71 -6.01
N THR A 337 -26.49 14.94 -7.06
CA THR A 337 -26.82 13.51 -7.11
C THR A 337 -25.93 12.71 -6.17
N LEU A 338 -24.63 13.00 -6.14
CA LEU A 338 -23.73 12.43 -5.14
C LEU A 338 -24.10 12.89 -3.73
N ALA A 339 -24.45 14.16 -3.54
CA ALA A 339 -24.88 14.67 -2.24
C ALA A 339 -26.14 13.94 -1.72
N GLN A 340 -27.07 13.57 -2.60
CA GLN A 340 -28.23 12.74 -2.24
C GLN A 340 -27.82 11.31 -1.89
N LEU A 341 -26.92 10.70 -2.68
CA LEU A 341 -26.41 9.35 -2.42
C LEU A 341 -25.71 9.26 -1.06
N ARG A 342 -24.84 10.22 -0.73
CA ARG A 342 -24.14 10.32 0.56
C ARG A 342 -25.08 10.41 1.76
N ARG A 343 -26.26 11.03 1.60
CA ARG A 343 -27.29 11.13 2.65
C ARG A 343 -28.15 9.87 2.79
N SER A 344 -28.08 8.93 1.86
CA SER A 344 -28.78 7.65 1.97
C SER A 344 -28.15 6.77 3.05
N SER A 345 -28.89 5.78 3.56
CA SER A 345 -28.36 4.82 4.54
C SER A 345 -27.16 4.04 4.01
N ALA A 346 -27.19 3.65 2.73
CA ALA A 346 -26.07 2.97 2.06
C ALA A 346 -24.83 3.88 1.96
N GLY A 347 -25.02 5.14 1.56
CA GLY A 347 -23.94 6.13 1.51
C GLY A 347 -23.32 6.41 2.87
N GLN A 348 -24.14 6.58 3.91
CA GLN A 348 -23.67 6.77 5.28
C GLN A 348 -22.93 5.55 5.82
N ARG A 349 -23.42 4.33 5.54
CA ARG A 349 -22.72 3.09 5.91
C ARG A 349 -21.36 3.00 5.20
N PHE A 350 -21.31 3.32 3.92
CA PHE A 350 -20.08 3.28 3.13
C PHE A 350 -19.04 4.27 3.67
N GLU A 351 -19.40 5.54 3.89
CA GLU A 351 -18.51 6.54 4.50
C GLU A 351 -18.07 6.16 5.92
N SER A 352 -18.91 5.46 6.68
CA SER A 352 -18.55 5.00 8.03
C SER A 352 -17.40 4.00 8.04
N SER A 353 -17.25 3.19 6.99
CA SER A 353 -16.13 2.24 6.87
C SER A 353 -14.79 2.94 6.69
N TRP A 354 -14.77 4.05 5.95
CA TRP A 354 -13.56 4.87 5.79
C TRP A 354 -13.22 5.62 7.09
N ALA A 355 -14.24 6.03 7.84
CA ALA A 355 -14.05 6.64 9.16
C ALA A 355 -13.44 5.63 10.16
N GLU A 356 -13.88 4.37 10.15
CA GLU A 356 -13.29 3.29 10.94
C GLU A 356 -11.83 3.03 10.55
N GLN A 357 -11.53 3.00 9.25
CA GLN A 357 -10.16 2.85 8.75
C GLN A 357 -9.21 3.99 9.16
N ARG A 358 -9.73 5.23 9.23
CA ARG A 358 -8.99 6.38 9.77
C ARG A 358 -8.78 6.29 11.28
N PHE A 359 -9.62 5.55 12.01
CA PHE A 359 -9.48 5.41 13.46
C PHE A 359 -8.15 4.77 13.86
N TYR A 360 -7.55 3.93 13.02
CA TYR A 360 -6.21 3.37 13.27
C TYR A 360 -5.12 4.44 13.42
N VAL A 361 -5.14 5.48 12.59
CA VAL A 361 -4.17 6.59 12.72
C VAL A 361 -4.54 7.53 13.87
N ASP A 362 -5.81 7.60 14.25
CA ASP A 362 -6.27 8.40 15.39
C ASP A 362 -5.77 7.80 16.71
N GLU A 363 -5.94 6.48 16.89
CA GLU A 363 -5.44 5.77 18.07
C GLU A 363 -3.91 5.80 18.14
N ALA A 364 -3.23 5.58 17.01
CA ALA A 364 -1.78 5.72 16.95
C ALA A 364 -1.31 7.13 17.33
N ALA A 365 -2.04 8.17 16.91
CA ALA A 365 -1.74 9.54 17.30
C ALA A 365 -1.94 9.79 18.80
N VAL A 366 -2.96 9.18 19.43
CA VAL A 366 -3.19 9.25 20.90
C VAL A 366 -2.05 8.59 21.67
N VAL A 367 -1.57 7.43 21.23
CA VAL A 367 -0.44 6.71 21.84
C VAL A 367 0.85 7.55 21.75
N LEU A 368 1.13 8.10 20.56
CA LEU A 368 2.28 8.97 20.34
C LEU A 368 2.20 10.25 21.18
N ALA A 369 1.01 10.83 21.26
CA ALA A 369 0.69 12.00 22.07
C ALA A 369 1.04 11.79 23.57
N ALA A 370 0.66 10.63 24.13
CA ALA A 370 0.92 10.32 25.53
C ALA A 370 2.43 10.31 25.88
N CYS A 371 3.31 10.08 24.90
CA CYS A 371 4.76 10.06 25.12
C CYS A 371 5.40 11.46 25.32
N SER A 372 4.67 12.56 25.09
CA SER A 372 5.08 13.94 25.42
C SER A 372 6.48 14.40 24.96
N LEU A 373 7.06 13.78 23.92
CA LEU A 373 8.40 14.12 23.42
C LEU A 373 8.36 14.43 21.93
N GLY A 374 8.21 15.72 21.59
CA GLY A 374 8.53 16.23 20.25
C GLY A 374 7.48 16.04 19.15
N PHE A 375 6.24 15.64 19.49
CA PHE A 375 5.14 15.74 18.54
C PHE A 375 4.55 17.15 18.58
N ASP A 376 4.64 17.87 17.46
CA ASP A 376 4.08 19.20 17.34
C ASP A 376 2.55 19.11 17.19
N TYR A 377 1.85 19.25 18.32
CA TYR A 377 0.39 19.35 18.35
C TYR A 377 -0.16 20.63 17.71
N GLU A 378 0.71 21.62 17.47
CA GLU A 378 0.34 22.87 16.84
C GLU A 378 0.53 22.85 15.33
N ASP A 379 1.05 21.78 14.72
CA ASP A 379 0.97 21.63 13.26
C ASP A 379 -0.52 21.39 12.89
N PRO A 380 -1.17 22.31 12.15
CA PRO A 380 -2.58 22.17 11.74
C PRO A 380 -2.83 20.97 10.82
N TRP A 381 -1.77 20.30 10.38
CA TRP A 381 -1.75 19.10 9.57
C TRP A 381 -1.21 17.86 10.32
N SER A 382 -0.90 17.98 11.62
CA SER A 382 -0.49 16.84 12.46
C SER A 382 -1.61 15.81 12.60
N ALA A 383 -1.23 14.56 12.89
CA ALA A 383 -2.17 13.45 13.05
C ALA A 383 -3.20 13.65 14.19
N ALA A 384 -3.03 14.64 15.07
CA ALA A 384 -3.93 14.93 16.20
C ALA A 384 -5.23 15.68 15.81
N THR A 385 -5.60 15.74 14.53
CA THR A 385 -6.64 16.65 14.01
C THR A 385 -7.95 15.98 13.56
N PHE A 386 -8.11 14.67 13.76
CA PHE A 386 -9.25 13.93 13.19
C PHE A 386 -10.51 13.86 14.07
N ILE A 387 -10.46 14.35 15.32
CA ILE A 387 -11.67 14.61 16.10
C ILE A 387 -12.54 15.66 15.38
N PRO A 388 -13.84 15.41 15.10
CA PRO A 388 -14.70 16.31 14.31
C PRO A 388 -14.71 17.79 14.75
N GLU A 389 -14.61 18.07 16.05
CA GLU A 389 -14.52 19.43 16.59
C GLU A 389 -13.21 20.15 16.21
N ARG A 390 -12.12 19.40 16.05
CA ARG A 390 -10.80 19.91 15.65
C ARG A 390 -10.67 20.07 14.13
N ARG A 391 -11.40 19.28 13.32
CA ARG A 391 -11.53 19.50 11.87
C ARG A 391 -12.06 20.90 11.53
N ARG A 392 -13.10 21.35 12.24
CA ARG A 392 -13.64 22.72 12.07
C ARG A 392 -12.65 23.81 12.48
N ARG A 393 -11.81 23.56 13.49
CA ARG A 393 -10.73 24.48 13.89
C ARG A 393 -9.60 24.51 12.87
N ARG A 394 -9.24 23.36 12.28
CA ARG A 394 -8.23 23.24 11.19
C ARG A 394 -8.60 24.10 9.99
N ARG A 395 -9.80 23.91 9.43
CA ARG A 395 -10.25 24.73 8.29
C ARG A 395 -10.23 26.22 8.61
N ARG A 396 -10.79 26.62 9.77
CA ARG A 396 -10.74 28.01 10.25
C ARG A 396 -9.32 28.56 10.43
N ARG A 397 -8.37 27.74 10.89
CA ARG A 397 -6.98 28.18 11.09
C ARG A 397 -6.28 28.39 9.75
N ILE A 398 -6.45 27.46 8.82
CA ILE A 398 -5.94 27.58 7.45
C ILE A 398 -6.49 28.85 6.80
N ASP A 399 -7.78 29.16 7.03
CA ASP A 399 -8.43 30.37 6.52
C ASP A 399 -8.02 31.67 7.24
N SER A 400 -7.42 31.60 8.44
CA SER A 400 -7.18 32.76 9.31
C SER A 400 -5.79 33.39 9.20
N GLU A 401 -4.83 32.69 8.60
CA GLU A 401 -3.48 33.22 8.36
C GLU A 401 -3.47 33.92 7.00
N ASP A 402 -2.98 35.16 6.92
CA ASP A 402 -2.68 35.80 5.64
C ASP A 402 -1.38 35.17 5.09
N PRO A 403 -1.46 34.28 4.09
CA PRO A 403 -0.28 33.55 3.62
C PRO A 403 0.72 34.46 2.90
N LEU A 404 0.33 35.71 2.59
CA LEU A 404 1.15 36.68 1.85
C LEU A 404 1.87 37.66 2.78
N PHE A 405 1.69 37.58 4.09
CA PHE A 405 2.37 38.48 5.02
C PHE A 405 3.90 38.36 4.88
N GLY A 406 4.56 39.47 4.51
CA GLY A 406 6.01 39.51 4.31
C GLY A 406 6.50 39.06 2.93
N PHE A 407 5.60 38.73 2.01
CA PHE A 407 5.92 38.39 0.63
C PHE A 407 5.70 39.58 -0.33
N SER A 408 6.50 39.63 -1.40
CA SER A 408 6.36 40.58 -2.50
C SER A 408 5.95 39.85 -3.77
N GLU A 409 5.03 40.41 -4.55
CA GLU A 409 4.59 39.82 -5.82
C GLU A 409 5.75 39.79 -6.82
N LEU A 410 5.95 38.64 -7.47
CA LEU A 410 6.99 38.45 -8.48
C LEU A 410 6.55 39.12 -9.79
N SER A 411 7.36 40.05 -10.31
CA SER A 411 7.00 40.74 -11.54
C SER A 411 7.09 39.79 -12.74
N PRO A 412 6.18 39.87 -13.73
CA PRO A 412 6.32 39.16 -15.01
C PRO A 412 7.58 39.53 -15.79
N TYR A 413 8.25 40.63 -15.44
CA TYR A 413 9.49 41.10 -16.04
C TYR A 413 10.74 40.62 -15.29
N ASP A 414 10.58 40.03 -14.09
CA ASP A 414 11.68 39.47 -13.31
C ASP A 414 11.98 38.06 -13.80
N ALA A 415 13.07 37.91 -14.57
CA ALA A 415 13.39 36.65 -15.23
C ALA A 415 13.97 35.58 -14.28
N GLU A 416 14.62 35.97 -13.19
CA GLU A 416 15.26 35.04 -12.23
C GLU A 416 15.25 35.65 -10.81
N ILE A 417 14.86 34.85 -9.83
CA ILE A 417 15.04 35.16 -8.40
C ILE A 417 16.46 34.71 -8.01
N PRO A 418 17.34 35.62 -7.56
CA PRO A 418 18.62 35.23 -6.99
C PRO A 418 18.36 34.59 -5.63
N VAL A 419 18.68 33.31 -5.48
CA VAL A 419 18.57 32.63 -4.19
C VAL A 419 19.75 33.05 -3.31
N ASP A 420 20.96 32.99 -3.87
CA ASP A 420 22.23 33.37 -3.25
C ASP A 420 23.32 33.55 -4.35
N GLU A 421 24.59 33.50 -3.97
CA GLU A 421 25.71 33.56 -4.93
C GLU A 421 25.91 32.28 -5.76
N HIS A 422 25.33 31.15 -5.35
CA HIS A 422 25.44 29.83 -5.95
C HIS A 422 24.26 29.44 -6.83
N TRP A 423 23.04 29.91 -6.54
CA TRP A 423 21.81 29.44 -7.17
C TRP A 423 20.92 30.57 -7.69
N LYS A 424 20.33 30.32 -8.84
CA LYS A 424 19.26 31.14 -9.43
C LYS A 424 18.06 30.27 -9.73
N VAL A 425 16.88 30.80 -9.42
CA VAL A 425 15.61 30.12 -9.67
C VAL A 425 14.68 30.94 -10.56
N ARG A 426 13.94 30.26 -11.43
CA ARG A 426 12.89 30.82 -12.28
C ARG A 426 11.62 29.99 -12.15
N ILE A 427 10.52 30.69 -11.89
CA ILE A 427 9.18 30.11 -11.78
C ILE A 427 8.45 30.34 -13.10
N ASP A 428 7.71 29.35 -13.56
CA ASP A 428 6.77 29.52 -14.66
C ASP A 428 5.50 30.17 -14.12
N LEU A 429 5.32 31.47 -14.40
CA LEU A 429 4.15 32.23 -13.99
C LEU A 429 2.83 31.77 -14.65
N ARG A 430 2.86 30.75 -15.53
CA ARG A 430 1.65 30.12 -16.07
C ARG A 430 1.14 28.99 -15.17
N ASN A 431 1.99 28.29 -14.42
CA ASN A 431 1.62 27.08 -13.66
C ASN A 431 2.24 26.97 -12.25
N GLY A 432 3.20 27.82 -11.88
CA GLY A 432 3.83 27.86 -10.57
C GLY A 432 5.00 26.88 -10.37
N ALA A 433 5.37 26.09 -11.39
CA ALA A 433 6.49 25.16 -11.32
C ALA A 433 7.84 25.88 -11.45
N ILE A 434 8.91 25.29 -10.91
CA ILE A 434 10.28 25.74 -11.18
C ILE A 434 10.69 25.22 -12.57
N VAL A 435 11.02 26.15 -13.48
CA VAL A 435 11.47 25.89 -14.87
C VAL A 435 12.84 26.50 -15.14
N GLY A 436 13.58 26.79 -14.09
CA GLY A 436 14.95 27.25 -14.18
C GLY A 436 15.58 27.10 -12.82
N LEU A 437 16.44 26.11 -12.65
CA LEU A 437 17.22 25.95 -11.44
C LEU A 437 18.65 25.59 -11.85
N ARG A 438 19.56 26.56 -11.68
CA ARG A 438 20.92 26.44 -12.18
C ARG A 438 21.92 27.04 -11.22
N ARG A 439 23.13 26.49 -11.26
CA ARG A 439 24.27 27.00 -10.52
C ARG A 439 24.87 28.24 -11.19
N SER A 440 25.22 29.26 -10.40
CA SER A 440 25.80 30.54 -10.84
C SER A 440 27.21 30.42 -11.44
N GLY A 441 27.87 29.26 -11.32
CA GLY A 441 29.18 28.94 -11.92
C GLY A 441 29.12 28.11 -13.21
N GLY A 442 27.93 27.80 -13.72
CA GLY A 442 27.72 26.89 -14.85
C GLY A 442 27.51 25.44 -14.43
N GLY A 443 27.19 24.59 -15.40
CA GLY A 443 26.73 23.20 -15.18
C GLY A 443 25.41 22.93 -15.90
N ARG A 444 24.98 21.67 -15.90
CA ARG A 444 23.65 21.30 -16.40
C ARG A 444 22.60 21.91 -15.45
N PRO A 445 21.57 22.63 -15.95
CA PRO A 445 20.49 23.07 -15.08
C PRO A 445 19.77 21.84 -14.52
N LEU A 446 19.33 21.88 -13.26
CA LEU A 446 18.50 20.81 -12.67
C LEU A 446 17.05 20.89 -13.17
N ALA A 447 16.60 22.09 -13.51
CA ALA A 447 15.28 22.36 -14.07
C ALA A 447 15.36 23.36 -15.22
N ASP A 448 14.56 23.13 -16.25
CA ASP A 448 14.32 24.02 -17.40
C ASP A 448 12.86 23.89 -17.89
N GLU A 449 12.50 24.44 -19.05
CA GLU A 449 11.11 24.36 -19.58
C GLU A 449 10.63 22.93 -19.83
N ASP A 450 11.54 22.03 -20.21
CA ASP A 450 11.23 20.62 -20.50
C ASP A 450 11.37 19.73 -19.26
N HIS A 451 12.00 20.27 -18.20
CA HIS A 451 12.36 19.57 -16.97
C HIS A 451 11.81 20.32 -15.73
N PRO A 452 10.47 20.46 -15.58
CA PRO A 452 9.89 21.22 -14.49
C PRO A 452 9.98 20.49 -13.15
N LEU A 453 10.11 21.26 -12.06
CA LEU A 453 10.01 20.75 -10.68
C LEU A 453 8.75 21.32 -10.00
N GLY A 454 7.96 20.43 -9.42
CA GLY A 454 6.70 20.77 -8.72
C GLY A 454 5.57 21.20 -9.65
N LEU A 455 5.42 20.53 -10.79
CA LEU A 455 4.28 20.78 -11.70
C LEU A 455 3.03 20.04 -11.20
N LEU A 456 2.01 20.79 -10.81
CA LEU A 456 0.73 20.26 -10.33
C LEU A 456 -0.21 19.95 -11.51
N LEU A 457 -0.70 18.71 -11.58
CA LEU A 457 -1.57 18.20 -12.62
C LEU A 457 -2.87 17.65 -12.04
N HIS A 458 -3.93 17.71 -12.84
CA HIS A 458 -5.20 17.04 -12.56
C HIS A 458 -5.64 16.23 -13.78
N GLN A 459 -6.06 14.99 -13.56
CA GLN A 459 -6.39 14.03 -14.60
C GLN A 459 -7.78 13.45 -14.38
N THR A 460 -8.54 13.29 -15.46
CA THR A 460 -9.87 12.67 -15.46
C THR A 460 -9.90 11.48 -16.42
N PHE A 461 -10.74 10.48 -16.13
CA PHE A 461 -10.81 9.24 -16.90
C PHE A 461 -12.22 8.98 -17.46
N THR A 462 -12.29 8.12 -18.48
CA THR A 462 -13.53 7.82 -19.21
C THR A 462 -13.90 6.36 -19.14
N ALA A 463 -15.14 6.02 -19.53
CA ALA A 463 -15.54 4.63 -19.73
C ALA A 463 -14.56 3.87 -20.64
N ALA A 464 -14.13 4.49 -21.74
CA ALA A 464 -13.17 3.87 -22.66
C ALA A 464 -11.77 3.64 -22.04
N ALA A 465 -11.36 4.45 -21.06
CA ALA A 465 -10.13 4.21 -20.30
C ALA A 465 -10.26 2.94 -19.46
N TYR A 466 -11.40 2.76 -18.79
CA TYR A 466 -11.70 1.54 -18.05
C TYR A 466 -11.88 0.32 -18.95
N ASP A 467 -12.53 0.44 -20.10
CA ASP A 467 -12.66 -0.67 -21.05
C ASP A 467 -11.28 -1.16 -21.50
N ARG A 468 -10.35 -0.23 -21.79
CA ARG A 468 -8.95 -0.54 -22.13
C ARG A 468 -8.19 -1.20 -20.98
N PHE A 469 -8.40 -0.75 -19.75
CA PHE A 469 -7.77 -1.31 -18.56
C PHE A 469 -8.31 -2.70 -18.26
N TYR A 470 -9.63 -2.87 -18.25
CA TYR A 470 -10.31 -4.13 -18.01
C TYR A 470 -9.93 -5.20 -19.04
N ALA A 471 -9.70 -4.82 -20.30
CA ALA A 471 -9.21 -5.74 -21.34
C ALA A 471 -7.80 -6.32 -21.06
N GLN A 472 -7.06 -5.76 -20.11
CA GLN A 472 -5.75 -6.28 -19.66
C GLN A 472 -5.87 -7.21 -18.45
N LEU A 473 -7.06 -7.27 -17.83
CA LEU A 473 -7.35 -8.14 -16.71
C LEU A 473 -7.68 -9.56 -17.19
N THR A 474 -7.71 -10.53 -16.28
CA THR A 474 -7.90 -11.95 -16.61
C THR A 474 -8.99 -12.65 -15.77
N PRO A 475 -10.20 -12.07 -15.63
CA PRO A 475 -11.28 -12.71 -14.90
C PRO A 475 -11.76 -13.98 -15.60
N SER A 476 -12.13 -14.98 -14.82
CA SER A 476 -12.86 -16.14 -15.33
C SER A 476 -14.30 -15.75 -15.71
N PRO A 477 -15.01 -16.54 -16.54
CA PRO A 477 -16.42 -16.30 -16.82
C PRO A 477 -17.32 -16.31 -15.57
N GLN A 478 -16.93 -17.02 -14.51
CA GLN A 478 -17.68 -17.01 -13.24
C GLN A 478 -17.45 -15.72 -12.45
N ASP A 479 -16.32 -15.07 -12.68
CA ASP A 479 -15.87 -13.90 -11.93
C ASP A 479 -16.19 -12.56 -12.60
N GLU A 480 -16.49 -12.57 -13.89
CA GLU A 480 -16.71 -11.38 -14.71
C GLU A 480 -17.70 -10.39 -14.07
N TRP A 481 -18.81 -10.88 -13.51
CA TRP A 481 -19.87 -10.02 -12.96
C TRP A 481 -19.41 -9.13 -11.81
N TRP A 482 -18.53 -9.62 -10.92
CA TRP A 482 -17.99 -8.84 -9.82
C TRP A 482 -16.72 -8.12 -10.24
N ALA A 483 -15.89 -8.74 -11.09
CA ALA A 483 -14.64 -8.16 -11.55
C ALA A 483 -14.87 -6.86 -12.31
N VAL A 484 -15.91 -6.77 -13.16
CA VAL A 484 -16.29 -5.51 -13.82
C VAL A 484 -16.63 -4.43 -12.79
N ARG A 485 -17.38 -4.78 -11.73
CA ARG A 485 -17.81 -3.80 -10.73
C ARG A 485 -16.64 -3.28 -9.89
N ASP A 486 -15.74 -4.16 -9.47
CA ASP A 486 -14.61 -3.79 -8.62
C ASP A 486 -13.52 -3.02 -9.38
N ASN A 487 -13.25 -3.39 -10.63
CA ASN A 487 -12.13 -2.86 -11.40
C ASN A 487 -12.53 -1.74 -12.37
N THR A 488 -13.83 -1.43 -12.47
CA THR A 488 -14.33 -0.35 -13.31
C THR A 488 -15.33 0.53 -12.57
N LYS A 489 -15.94 1.49 -13.28
CA LYS A 489 -16.99 2.36 -12.74
C LYS A 489 -18.25 2.26 -13.62
N PRO A 490 -19.08 1.22 -13.46
CA PRO A 490 -20.27 1.01 -14.30
C PRO A 490 -21.24 2.18 -14.22
N GLY A 491 -21.63 2.74 -15.37
CA GLY A 491 -22.56 3.88 -15.45
C GLY A 491 -21.90 5.23 -15.79
N ILE A 492 -20.58 5.37 -15.69
CA ILE A 492 -19.89 6.66 -15.99
C ILE A 492 -20.09 7.14 -17.44
N GLY A 493 -20.30 6.21 -18.38
CA GLY A 493 -20.58 6.53 -19.78
C GLY A 493 -21.85 7.37 -19.98
N GLY A 494 -22.81 7.28 -19.06
CA GLY A 494 -24.03 8.09 -19.09
C GLY A 494 -23.82 9.55 -18.69
N VAL A 495 -22.73 9.87 -17.99
CA VAL A 495 -22.34 11.25 -17.61
C VAL A 495 -21.45 11.88 -18.69
N GLY A 496 -20.69 11.05 -19.41
CA GLY A 496 -19.81 11.50 -20.50
C GLY A 496 -18.63 12.37 -20.04
N PRO A 497 -17.84 11.96 -19.03
CA PRO A 497 -16.64 12.71 -18.65
C PRO A 497 -15.67 12.81 -19.84
N ALA A 498 -14.88 13.89 -19.90
CA ALA A 498 -13.77 13.99 -20.85
C ALA A 498 -12.50 13.36 -20.24
N GLN A 499 -11.69 12.68 -21.06
CA GLN A 499 -10.37 12.23 -20.62
C GLN A 499 -9.37 13.37 -20.85
N GLU A 500 -8.91 13.99 -19.77
CA GLU A 500 -8.03 15.15 -19.85
C GLU A 500 -6.90 15.05 -18.82
N THR A 501 -5.79 15.74 -19.11
CA THR A 501 -4.72 16.01 -18.13
C THR A 501 -4.42 17.49 -18.20
N LEU A 502 -4.61 18.16 -17.07
CA LEU A 502 -4.67 19.60 -16.97
C LEU A 502 -3.57 20.07 -16.05
N GLN A 503 -2.79 21.03 -16.51
CA GLN A 503 -1.86 21.73 -15.65
C GLN A 503 -2.62 22.78 -14.85
N ALA A 504 -2.25 22.94 -13.58
CA ALA A 504 -2.74 24.05 -12.78
C ALA A 504 -2.34 25.39 -13.43
N ARG A 505 -3.20 26.39 -13.34
CA ARG A 505 -2.95 27.76 -13.80
C ARG A 505 -2.56 28.63 -12.62
N CYS A 506 -1.40 29.26 -12.72
CA CYS A 506 -0.94 30.18 -11.71
C CYS A 506 -1.77 31.47 -11.75
N VAL A 507 -2.30 31.86 -10.59
CA VAL A 507 -3.05 33.10 -10.38
C VAL A 507 -2.13 34.21 -9.90
N GLY A 508 -1.07 33.84 -9.17
CA GLY A 508 -0.04 34.76 -8.71
C GLY A 508 1.10 34.01 -8.05
N THR A 509 2.29 34.62 -8.09
CA THR A 509 3.49 34.13 -7.42
C THR A 509 4.06 35.28 -6.61
N TRP A 510 4.43 34.99 -5.37
CA TRP A 510 5.09 35.92 -4.47
C TRP A 510 6.36 35.28 -3.92
N TRP A 511 7.31 36.12 -3.53
CA TRP A 511 8.56 35.66 -2.95
C TRP A 511 9.01 36.57 -1.83
N THR A 512 9.86 36.05 -0.97
CA THR A 512 10.55 36.82 0.05
C THR A 512 12.00 36.37 0.16
N HIS A 513 12.85 37.30 0.58
CA HIS A 513 14.24 37.03 0.88
C HIS A 513 14.60 37.72 2.19
N SER A 514 14.92 36.92 3.19
CA SER A 514 15.36 37.40 4.49
C SER A 514 16.88 37.53 4.52
N CYS A 515 17.37 38.77 4.61
CA CYS A 515 18.81 39.04 4.72
C CYS A 515 19.42 38.55 6.06
N LEU A 516 18.61 38.22 7.07
CA LEU A 516 19.09 37.83 8.41
C LEU A 516 19.55 36.36 8.46
N ASP A 517 18.90 35.50 7.69
CA ASP A 517 19.13 34.04 7.66
C ASP A 517 19.26 33.49 6.24
N ALA A 518 19.41 34.38 5.24
CA ALA A 518 19.51 34.07 3.81
C ALA A 518 18.36 33.22 3.24
N ARG A 519 17.22 33.13 3.96
CA ARG A 519 16.10 32.31 3.52
C ARG A 519 15.39 32.94 2.35
N VAL A 520 15.21 32.14 1.31
CA VAL A 520 14.38 32.47 0.15
C VAL A 520 13.17 31.56 0.14
N GLU A 521 12.00 32.17 0.04
CA GLU A 521 10.74 31.45 -0.07
C GLU A 521 9.96 31.95 -1.26
N VAL A 522 9.30 31.03 -1.96
CA VAL A 522 8.46 31.33 -3.11
C VAL A 522 7.11 30.67 -2.88
N LEU A 523 6.05 31.45 -3.00
CA LEU A 523 4.69 31.02 -2.81
C LEU A 523 3.91 31.25 -4.10
N SER A 524 3.36 30.20 -4.70
CA SER A 524 2.51 30.30 -5.88
C SER A 524 1.11 29.82 -5.56
N ARG A 525 0.12 30.62 -5.94
CA ARG A 525 -1.30 30.27 -5.89
C ARG A 525 -1.74 29.80 -7.25
N VAL A 526 -2.36 28.63 -7.32
CA VAL A 526 -2.79 27.99 -8.56
C VAL A 526 -4.24 27.55 -8.49
N THR A 527 -4.89 27.50 -9.65
CA THR A 527 -6.29 27.05 -9.81
C THR A 527 -6.39 26.10 -10.99
N PHE A 528 -7.41 25.25 -11.00
CA PHE A 528 -7.80 24.53 -12.21
C PHE A 528 -8.99 25.26 -12.85
N PRO A 529 -9.14 25.23 -14.18
CA PRO A 529 -10.29 25.85 -14.82
C PRO A 529 -11.63 25.36 -14.22
N ASP A 530 -12.61 26.25 -14.08
CA ASP A 530 -13.87 26.08 -13.31
C ASP A 530 -14.80 24.93 -13.75
N THR A 531 -14.39 24.12 -14.72
CA THR A 531 -15.18 23.02 -15.31
C THR A 531 -14.69 21.62 -14.93
N HIS A 532 -13.61 21.49 -14.15
CA HIS A 532 -12.97 20.19 -13.95
C HIS A 532 -13.48 19.48 -12.70
N GLN A 533 -14.24 18.41 -12.93
CA GLN A 533 -14.90 17.59 -11.93
C GLN A 533 -13.89 17.04 -10.92
N GLY A 534 -14.02 17.47 -9.67
CA GLY A 534 -13.19 17.00 -8.57
C GLY A 534 -11.89 17.77 -8.36
N ALA A 535 -11.38 18.56 -9.32
CA ALA A 535 -10.14 19.31 -9.13
C ALA A 535 -10.20 20.23 -7.88
N PRO A 536 -9.10 20.38 -7.11
CA PRO A 536 -9.05 21.40 -6.07
C PRO A 536 -9.40 22.78 -6.62
N LEU A 537 -10.26 23.54 -5.93
CA LEU A 537 -10.69 24.86 -6.41
C LEU A 537 -9.51 25.83 -6.46
N GLU A 538 -8.66 25.75 -5.43
CA GLU A 538 -7.42 26.51 -5.30
C GLU A 538 -6.38 25.64 -4.59
N ALA A 539 -5.13 25.73 -5.02
CA ALA A 539 -4.00 25.12 -4.34
C ALA A 539 -2.83 26.10 -4.23
N TRP A 540 -1.95 25.84 -3.26
CA TRP A 540 -0.77 26.64 -2.98
C TRP A 540 0.48 25.77 -3.05
N LEU A 541 1.52 26.27 -3.71
CA LEU A 541 2.86 25.69 -3.77
C LEU A 541 3.81 26.62 -3.02
N HIS A 542 4.38 26.16 -1.91
CA HIS A 542 5.30 26.92 -1.07
C HIS A 542 6.68 26.28 -1.07
N TRP A 543 7.58 26.86 -1.84
CA TRP A 543 8.98 26.48 -1.90
C TRP A 543 9.80 27.23 -0.86
N ARG A 544 10.68 26.52 -0.15
CA ARG A 544 11.58 27.07 0.86
C ARG A 544 13.00 26.54 0.63
N TRP A 545 13.96 27.45 0.44
CA TRP A 545 15.37 27.09 0.43
C TRP A 545 15.87 26.92 1.86
N VAL A 546 16.36 25.72 2.17
CA VAL A 546 16.77 25.31 3.52
C VAL A 546 18.29 25.30 3.65
N ASP A 547 18.98 24.82 2.61
CA ASP A 547 20.43 24.84 2.51
C ASP A 547 20.83 25.29 1.10
N HIS A 548 21.85 26.15 1.08
CA HIS A 548 22.33 26.93 -0.05
C HIS A 548 23.66 26.35 -0.59
N VAL A 549 24.41 25.64 0.26
CA VAL A 549 25.71 25.04 -0.09
C VAL A 549 25.48 23.66 -0.71
N ASP A 550 24.89 22.75 0.06
CA ASP A 550 24.27 21.54 -0.47
C ASP A 550 22.81 21.90 -0.77
N LEU A 551 22.40 21.90 -2.05
CA LEU A 551 21.05 22.34 -2.42
C LEU A 551 20.03 21.50 -1.64
N ARG A 552 19.25 22.15 -0.76
CA ARG A 552 18.07 21.57 -0.15
C ARG A 552 16.88 22.50 -0.31
N LEU A 553 15.89 22.00 -1.03
CA LEU A 553 14.67 22.69 -1.39
C LEU A 553 13.46 21.92 -0.88
N ASP A 554 12.73 22.51 0.07
CA ASP A 554 11.47 21.95 0.56
C ASP A 554 10.29 22.54 -0.22
N LEU A 555 9.28 21.72 -0.49
CA LEU A 555 7.99 22.14 -1.06
C LEU A 555 6.84 21.68 -0.18
N GLU A 556 5.93 22.58 0.12
CA GLU A 556 4.57 22.24 0.59
C GLU A 556 3.57 22.49 -0.54
N VAL A 557 2.74 21.49 -0.84
CA VAL A 557 1.55 21.64 -1.69
C VAL A 557 0.32 21.48 -0.82
N ARG A 558 -0.61 22.44 -0.85
CA ARG A 558 -1.84 22.36 -0.05
C ARG A 558 -3.07 22.87 -0.79
N TRP A 559 -4.24 22.33 -0.44
CA TRP A 559 -5.54 22.85 -0.82
C TRP A 559 -6.52 22.77 0.35
N VAL A 560 -7.47 23.69 0.38
CA VAL A 560 -8.52 23.76 1.42
C VAL A 560 -9.80 23.11 0.94
N ASP A 561 -10.20 23.44 -0.29
CA ASP A 561 -11.49 23.06 -0.84
C ASP A 561 -11.32 22.27 -2.14
N LYS A 562 -12.02 21.15 -2.20
CA LYS A 562 -12.12 20.26 -3.35
C LYS A 562 -13.56 19.71 -3.40
N PRO A 563 -14.24 19.74 -4.55
CA PRO A 563 -15.58 19.18 -4.65
C PRO A 563 -15.53 17.64 -4.60
N ALA A 564 -16.39 17.01 -3.79
CA ALA A 564 -16.56 15.57 -3.83
C ALA A 564 -17.09 15.12 -5.20
N THR A 565 -16.47 14.09 -5.76
CA THR A 565 -16.94 13.42 -6.98
C THR A 565 -16.62 11.92 -6.89
N ARG A 566 -17.48 11.09 -7.50
CA ARG A 566 -17.24 9.67 -7.80
C ARG A 566 -16.65 9.47 -9.18
N LEU A 567 -16.70 10.50 -10.02
CA LEU A 567 -16.07 10.46 -11.33
C LEU A 567 -14.57 10.25 -11.15
N PRO A 568 -13.97 9.39 -11.99
CA PRO A 568 -12.58 9.00 -11.84
C PRO A 568 -11.65 10.18 -12.09
N GLU A 569 -10.87 10.49 -11.09
CA GLU A 569 -9.94 11.61 -11.08
C GLU A 569 -8.61 11.24 -10.42
N ALA A 570 -7.56 12.00 -10.73
CA ALA A 570 -6.28 11.95 -10.06
C ALA A 570 -5.61 13.33 -10.01
N THR A 571 -4.91 13.63 -8.92
CA THR A 571 -4.09 14.84 -8.76
C THR A 571 -2.64 14.43 -8.57
N TRP A 572 -1.75 14.96 -9.41
CA TRP A 572 -0.33 14.60 -9.43
C TRP A 572 0.58 15.79 -9.18
N LEU A 573 1.74 15.53 -8.59
CA LEU A 573 2.84 16.47 -8.52
C LEU A 573 4.07 15.89 -9.22
N SER A 574 4.55 16.58 -10.26
CA SER A 574 5.64 16.09 -11.10
C SER A 574 6.98 16.76 -10.78
N PHE A 575 8.02 15.95 -10.70
CA PHE A 575 9.42 16.35 -10.61
C PHE A 575 10.19 15.72 -11.77
N VAL A 576 10.65 16.53 -12.71
CA VAL A 576 11.40 16.07 -13.87
C VAL A 576 12.82 16.65 -13.80
N PRO A 577 13.68 16.18 -12.87
CA PRO A 577 15.04 16.70 -12.77
C PRO A 577 15.87 16.34 -14.01
N ASN A 578 16.59 17.32 -14.54
CA ASN A 578 17.38 17.17 -15.74
C ASN A 578 18.72 16.47 -15.45
N VAL A 579 18.72 15.13 -15.52
CA VAL A 579 19.88 14.27 -15.23
C VAL A 579 20.52 13.65 -16.48
N ARG A 580 21.79 13.25 -16.41
CA ARG A 580 22.53 12.61 -17.53
C ARG A 580 22.18 11.15 -17.73
N ASP A 581 21.94 10.41 -16.66
CA ASP A 581 21.64 8.99 -16.74
C ASP A 581 20.39 8.62 -15.93
N PRO A 582 19.18 8.83 -16.50
CA PRO A 582 17.94 8.50 -15.80
C PRO A 582 17.88 7.06 -15.27
N SER A 583 18.63 6.10 -15.83
CA SER A 583 18.65 4.71 -15.36
C SER A 583 19.31 4.53 -13.98
N ALA A 584 20.03 5.53 -13.48
CA ALA A 584 20.65 5.52 -12.15
C ALA A 584 19.66 5.76 -11.00
N TRP A 585 18.42 6.13 -11.30
CA TRP A 585 17.37 6.32 -10.31
C TRP A 585 16.97 5.02 -9.59
N ARG A 586 16.71 5.10 -8.29
CA ARG A 586 16.26 4.03 -7.40
C ARG A 586 15.12 4.52 -6.51
N MET A 587 14.28 3.60 -6.08
CA MET A 587 13.18 3.79 -5.14
C MET A 587 13.54 3.14 -3.80
N ASP A 588 13.25 3.82 -2.70
CA ASP A 588 13.32 3.21 -1.37
C ASP A 588 12.11 2.29 -1.12
N LYS A 589 12.38 1.01 -0.92
CA LYS A 589 11.40 -0.02 -0.58
C LYS A 589 11.85 -0.72 0.69
N LEU A 590 11.13 -0.52 1.79
CA LEU A 590 11.49 -1.08 3.12
C LEU A 590 12.97 -0.80 3.51
N GLY A 591 13.50 0.38 3.19
CA GLY A 591 14.88 0.76 3.49
C GLY A 591 15.92 0.26 2.48
N GLN A 592 15.51 -0.38 1.39
CA GLN A 592 16.40 -0.91 0.36
C GLN A 592 16.18 -0.21 -0.99
N PRO A 593 17.27 0.06 -1.75
CA PRO A 593 17.16 0.66 -3.08
C PRO A 593 16.72 -0.37 -4.13
N VAL A 594 15.64 -0.07 -4.85
CA VAL A 594 15.08 -0.89 -5.94
C VAL A 594 15.04 -0.08 -7.23
N SER A 595 15.43 -0.68 -8.35
CA SER A 595 15.37 -0.01 -9.65
C SER A 595 13.95 -0.09 -10.24
N PRO A 596 13.34 1.03 -10.70
CA PRO A 596 12.01 1.01 -11.32
C PRO A 596 11.99 0.34 -12.71
N ILE A 597 13.16 0.08 -13.31
CA ILE A 597 13.28 -0.64 -14.59
C ILE A 597 13.57 -2.14 -14.42
N ASP A 598 13.75 -2.61 -13.18
CA ASP A 598 13.94 -4.03 -12.83
C ASP A 598 12.68 -4.59 -12.16
N VAL A 599 11.52 -4.30 -12.76
CA VAL A 599 10.20 -4.79 -12.32
C VAL A 599 9.65 -5.73 -13.40
N VAL A 600 9.20 -6.91 -13.01
CA VAL A 600 8.66 -7.93 -13.94
C VAL A 600 7.39 -7.45 -14.65
N SER A 601 7.08 -8.02 -15.82
CA SER A 601 5.80 -7.75 -16.49
C SER A 601 4.66 -8.21 -15.61
N ARG A 602 3.54 -7.49 -15.62
CA ARG A 602 2.35 -7.73 -14.78
C ARG A 602 2.64 -7.65 -13.27
N GLY A 603 3.82 -7.15 -12.87
CA GLY A 603 4.26 -7.00 -11.49
C GLY A 603 4.29 -5.55 -11.01
N GLY A 604 3.28 -4.74 -11.37
CA GLY A 604 3.12 -3.39 -10.82
C GLY A 604 4.18 -2.36 -11.25
N ARG A 605 4.38 -2.17 -12.56
CA ARG A 605 5.33 -1.17 -13.11
C ARG A 605 4.81 0.28 -13.11
N SER A 606 3.50 0.47 -13.02
CA SER A 606 2.84 1.78 -13.18
C SER A 606 3.04 2.69 -11.98
N LEU A 607 2.98 2.14 -10.78
CA LEU A 607 2.86 2.89 -9.55
C LEU A 607 3.49 2.12 -8.39
N HIS A 608 4.16 2.85 -7.51
CA HIS A 608 4.97 2.30 -6.44
C HIS A 608 4.76 3.13 -5.17
N ALA A 609 4.55 2.52 -4.01
CA ALA A 609 4.75 3.22 -2.75
C ALA A 609 6.25 3.24 -2.38
N VAL A 610 6.77 4.42 -2.00
CA VAL A 610 8.15 4.60 -1.55
C VAL A 610 8.22 4.93 -0.06
N GLY A 611 9.25 4.38 0.59
CA GLY A 611 9.55 4.64 1.99
C GLY A 611 10.13 6.05 2.22
N ARG A 612 10.67 6.27 3.43
CA ARG A 612 11.25 7.56 3.83
C ARG A 612 12.51 7.90 3.01
N GLY A 613 13.23 6.89 2.51
CA GLY A 613 14.35 7.06 1.59
C GLY A 613 13.95 7.79 0.31
N GLY A 614 12.67 7.74 -0.07
CA GLY A 614 12.15 8.40 -1.25
C GLY A 614 12.79 7.88 -2.53
N LEU A 615 13.10 8.79 -3.44
CA LEU A 615 13.72 8.49 -4.72
C LEU A 615 15.16 8.97 -4.68
N THR A 616 16.12 8.11 -5.04
CA THR A 616 17.55 8.42 -5.01
C THR A 616 18.17 8.25 -6.38
N TYR A 617 19.09 9.13 -6.73
CA TYR A 617 19.86 9.09 -7.97
C TYR A 617 21.33 9.09 -7.57
N ASP A 618 22.09 8.15 -8.11
CA ASP A 618 23.55 8.10 -7.96
C ASP A 618 24.18 7.95 -9.35
N GLY A 619 24.27 9.08 -10.06
CA GLY A 619 24.78 9.13 -11.42
C GLY A 619 25.83 10.24 -11.62
N PRO A 620 26.25 10.50 -12.87
CA PRO A 620 27.37 11.40 -13.17
C PRO A 620 27.18 12.88 -12.75
N ASP A 621 25.96 13.27 -12.36
CA ASP A 621 25.64 14.63 -11.91
C ASP A 621 25.81 14.80 -10.39
N GLY A 622 26.16 13.74 -9.67
CA GLY A 622 26.19 13.70 -8.22
C GLY A 622 24.88 13.14 -7.64
N PRO A 623 24.85 12.87 -6.32
CA PRO A 623 23.70 12.28 -5.69
C PRO A 623 22.52 13.27 -5.62
N LEU A 624 21.34 12.83 -6.05
CA LEU A 624 20.09 13.55 -5.88
C LEU A 624 19.11 12.73 -5.06
N ARG A 625 18.22 13.41 -4.34
CA ARG A 625 17.15 12.75 -3.62
C ARG A 625 15.87 13.57 -3.63
N ILE A 626 14.75 12.89 -3.89
CA ILE A 626 13.39 13.43 -3.76
C ILE A 626 12.71 12.65 -2.64
N GLU A 627 12.38 13.34 -1.54
CA GLU A 627 11.60 12.77 -0.44
C GLU A 627 10.13 13.16 -0.61
N THR A 628 9.22 12.17 -0.45
CA THR A 628 7.77 12.37 -0.51
C THR A 628 7.17 12.08 0.88
N ALA A 629 7.31 13.04 1.80
CA ALA A 629 7.09 12.78 3.23
C ALA A 629 5.64 12.36 3.54
N ASP A 630 4.67 12.96 2.84
CA ASP A 630 3.25 12.79 3.13
C ASP A 630 2.48 11.97 2.07
N ALA A 631 3.08 11.70 0.90
CA ALA A 631 2.48 10.92 -0.19
C ALA A 631 3.43 9.78 -0.65
N PRO A 632 3.05 8.49 -0.52
CA PRO A 632 3.94 7.37 -0.83
C PRO A 632 3.97 7.03 -2.31
N LEU A 633 2.87 7.22 -3.04
CA LEU A 633 2.69 6.68 -4.38
C LEU A 633 3.38 7.52 -5.44
N VAL A 634 4.26 6.90 -6.23
CA VAL A 634 5.04 7.52 -7.29
C VAL A 634 4.94 6.69 -8.57
N ALA A 635 4.76 7.37 -9.70
CA ALA A 635 4.81 6.78 -11.03
C ALA A 635 6.13 7.18 -11.71
N PRO A 636 6.96 6.21 -12.16
CA PRO A 636 8.17 6.49 -12.92
C PRO A 636 7.86 6.90 -14.37
N GLY A 637 8.49 7.98 -14.83
CA GLY A 637 8.49 8.43 -16.22
C GLY A 637 7.24 9.19 -16.69
N LYS A 638 6.04 8.81 -16.25
CA LYS A 638 4.80 9.56 -16.55
C LYS A 638 3.71 9.26 -15.52
N PRO A 639 2.73 10.15 -15.31
CA PRO A 639 1.49 9.78 -14.61
C PRO A 639 0.86 8.57 -15.30
N ASN A 640 0.64 7.49 -14.54
CA ASN A 640 0.14 6.24 -15.09
C ASN A 640 -0.81 5.54 -14.12
N LEU A 641 -2.09 5.55 -14.46
CA LEU A 641 -3.16 4.81 -13.80
C LEU A 641 -3.96 4.06 -14.86
N LEU A 642 -4.69 3.02 -14.45
CA LEU A 642 -5.51 2.18 -15.34
C LEU A 642 -4.68 1.51 -16.46
N ASP A 643 -3.51 0.99 -16.07
CA ASP A 643 -2.60 0.21 -16.93
C ASP A 643 -2.01 -0.94 -16.10
N ALA A 644 -2.44 -2.17 -16.37
CA ALA A 644 -2.13 -3.36 -15.58
C ALA A 644 -0.76 -3.96 -15.93
N ASP A 645 -0.27 -3.72 -17.15
CA ASP A 645 1.04 -4.18 -17.61
C ASP A 645 1.66 -3.18 -18.58
N PRO A 646 2.08 -2.00 -18.10
CA PRO A 646 2.76 -1.04 -18.96
C PRO A 646 4.14 -1.59 -19.39
N PRO A 647 4.72 -1.03 -20.46
CA PRO A 647 6.13 -1.26 -20.76
C PRO A 647 7.02 -0.76 -19.61
N ILE A 648 8.30 -1.15 -19.64
CA ILE A 648 9.33 -0.59 -18.76
C ILE A 648 9.29 0.96 -18.87
N PRO A 649 9.26 1.70 -17.74
CA PRO A 649 9.10 3.15 -17.76
C PRO A 649 10.32 3.85 -18.36
N ASP A 650 10.07 4.92 -19.12
CA ASP A 650 11.12 5.85 -19.56
C ASP A 650 11.38 6.89 -18.47
N LEU A 651 12.46 6.69 -17.71
CA LEU A 651 12.81 7.53 -16.57
C LEU A 651 13.24 8.95 -16.95
N SER A 652 13.43 9.26 -18.24
CA SER A 652 13.69 10.64 -18.66
C SER A 652 12.48 11.57 -18.44
N GLY A 653 11.27 11.02 -18.36
CA GLY A 653 10.06 11.78 -18.02
C GLY A 653 9.92 12.12 -16.54
N GLY A 654 10.85 11.69 -15.68
CA GLY A 654 10.91 12.09 -14.28
C GLY A 654 10.05 11.23 -13.35
N TRP A 655 9.52 11.85 -12.31
CA TRP A 655 8.78 11.21 -11.23
C TRP A 655 7.50 11.95 -10.92
N HIS A 656 6.39 11.22 -10.81
CA HIS A 656 5.06 11.80 -10.63
C HIS A 656 4.44 11.24 -9.35
N VAL A 657 4.31 12.08 -8.33
CA VAL A 657 3.73 11.69 -7.06
C VAL A 657 2.21 11.80 -7.14
N LEU A 658 1.49 10.73 -6.83
CA LEU A 658 0.04 10.71 -6.77
C LEU A 658 -0.41 11.28 -5.42
N LEU A 659 -1.05 12.45 -5.42
CA LEU A 659 -1.51 13.13 -4.21
C LEU A 659 -2.91 12.70 -3.79
N HIS A 660 -3.75 12.36 -4.77
CA HIS A 660 -5.13 11.89 -4.60
C HIS A 660 -5.61 11.20 -5.88
N ASP A 661 -6.40 10.14 -5.75
CA ASP A 661 -7.25 9.61 -6.81
C ASP A 661 -8.52 8.97 -6.22
N ASN A 662 -9.46 8.58 -7.04
CA ASN A 662 -10.59 7.75 -6.63
C ASN A 662 -10.88 6.65 -7.67
N CYS A 663 -9.84 6.15 -8.35
CA CYS A 663 -10.00 5.37 -9.57
C CYS A 663 -10.48 3.93 -9.32
N TRP A 664 -10.23 3.34 -8.15
CA TRP A 664 -10.65 1.96 -7.86
C TRP A 664 -12.13 1.91 -7.45
N GLY A 665 -12.90 0.96 -8.00
CA GLY A 665 -14.31 0.71 -7.66
C GLY A 665 -14.54 -0.46 -6.68
N THR A 666 -13.53 -0.80 -5.86
CA THR A 666 -13.61 -1.92 -4.91
C THR A 666 -13.84 -1.42 -3.48
N ASN A 667 -12.83 -1.46 -2.61
CA ASN A 667 -12.92 -1.21 -1.17
C ASN A 667 -12.16 0.06 -0.73
N PHE A 668 -11.96 1.00 -1.64
CA PHE A 668 -11.28 2.28 -1.39
C PHE A 668 -12.29 3.43 -1.36
N PRO A 669 -11.96 4.56 -0.70
CA PRO A 669 -12.73 5.79 -0.81
C PRO A 669 -13.05 6.20 -2.25
N MET A 670 -14.35 6.31 -2.53
CA MET A 670 -14.87 6.62 -3.86
C MET A 670 -15.01 8.13 -4.12
N TRP A 671 -14.89 8.95 -3.07
CA TRP A 671 -14.89 10.41 -3.14
C TRP A 671 -14.14 11.01 -1.96
N ASN A 672 -13.57 12.20 -2.16
CA ASN A 672 -12.91 12.99 -1.13
C ASN A 672 -13.16 14.49 -1.34
N ASP A 673 -13.57 15.19 -0.28
CA ASP A 673 -13.79 16.65 -0.26
C ASP A 673 -13.02 17.33 0.89
N GLU A 674 -11.98 16.68 1.39
CA GLU A 674 -11.27 17.12 2.59
C GLU A 674 -10.00 17.93 2.20
N PRO A 675 -9.58 18.90 3.05
CA PRO A 675 -8.33 19.61 2.86
C PRO A 675 -7.14 18.67 2.97
N ALA A 676 -6.09 18.94 2.20
CA ALA A 676 -4.85 18.17 2.23
C ALA A 676 -3.62 19.07 2.07
N ALA A 677 -2.51 18.61 2.64
CA ALA A 677 -1.20 19.23 2.51
C ALA A 677 -0.12 18.16 2.47
N PHE A 678 0.85 18.34 1.57
CA PHE A 678 1.91 17.37 1.30
C PHE A 678 3.26 18.05 1.28
N ARG A 679 4.22 17.47 1.98
CA ARG A 679 5.60 17.95 2.04
C ARG A 679 6.55 17.10 1.21
N PHE A 680 7.44 17.79 0.51
CA PHE A 680 8.49 17.20 -0.31
C PHE A 680 9.82 17.87 0.01
N SER A 681 10.91 17.15 -0.22
CA SER A 681 12.25 17.73 -0.17
C SER A 681 13.06 17.23 -1.37
N LEU A 682 13.66 18.15 -2.10
CA LEU A 682 14.65 17.88 -3.13
C LEU A 682 16.01 18.25 -2.57
N SER A 683 16.95 17.30 -2.58
CA SER A 683 18.32 17.54 -2.10
C SER A 683 19.37 17.05 -3.09
N MET A 684 20.49 17.78 -3.13
CA MET A 684 21.70 17.45 -3.89
C MET A 684 22.91 17.74 -3.01
N VAL A 685 23.78 16.74 -2.84
CA VAL A 685 25.04 16.92 -2.11
C VAL A 685 26.14 17.23 -3.11
N GLU A 686 26.98 18.22 -2.82
CA GLU A 686 28.13 18.48 -3.67
C GLU A 686 29.07 17.26 -3.70
N PRO A 687 29.51 16.79 -4.88
CA PRO A 687 30.71 15.97 -4.95
C PRO A 687 31.84 16.81 -4.34
N SER A 688 32.39 16.39 -3.20
CA SER A 688 33.41 17.19 -2.49
C SER A 688 34.51 17.59 -3.47
N ALA A 689 34.74 18.89 -3.64
CA ALA A 689 35.85 19.40 -4.43
C ALA A 689 37.18 19.23 -3.66
N THR A 690 37.57 17.98 -3.39
CA THR A 690 38.87 17.65 -2.80
C THR A 690 39.40 16.32 -3.33
N ARG A 691 40.24 16.49 -4.37
CA ARG A 691 41.51 15.79 -4.73
C ARG A 691 41.53 14.30 -4.99
#